data_AF-A0A0S4JK43-F1
#
_entry.id   AF-A0A0S4JK43-F1
#
_cell.length_a   1.000
_cell.length_b   1.000
_cell.length_c   1.000
_cell.angle_alpha   90.00
_cell.angle_beta   90.00
_cell.angle_gamma   90.00
#
_symmetry.space_group_name_H-M   'P 1'
#
loop_
_entity.id
_entity.type
_entity.pdbx_description
1 polymer ?
#
loop_
_entity_poly.entity_id
_entity_poly.type
_entity_poly.pdbx_seq_one_letter_code
_entity_poly.pdbx_strand_id
1 'polypeptide(L)'
;MSMQSLERQLNAITLKLEAMHADIQGGGASAGVGSPRVGGGIGRGAAKPSSNTNSTTGSPRMGRGMTSFTEEPATGRQRGEILHAPSPPPQPHSSTPESVRSRGGSSAVLIKEPGTATHHTRGGDEIVLEESVGRGSRMETSFGSGSHDTAIAPPRQSPQSTSLEKGDKKKSAVLKQERESFFNRFASDLPWHAIPKAPGVSCVWLACAALGLEFVTGDRTTMEMMMTTNNMAVHYVSFPSVTLAELFDTVLEYIEGADLGTQGIKCEMATFDSITVDDVGDEMGMGERLPIMTLAAFRKEIARLDSHSILLFNYDPYVVQEAEIDRREVDDDEYDEDGNPIQQSPKRVEPVQWGAKNQGGFSMLLQFNSALHTVTIGTPHLGPDGVYRMETHTVSLQAMYAACCVKDGYTNKSRGFVRVFKDASGDARHIPSLFPVSLLDGRDAGGLLSTALDVAIAPHILGLSMLHHVVQATLLTDRARRRQSTKSVSDVQLRGIPVTKFCDVLGLPVATVVGGSNKDSVACAFAWYNIFLSKLGIQNDVALGIVSVTRKGGAEDGAVNISDEQFLNDVSMAVLTNSVMLISFDVNVALNVVVETKGDPCHFGIIVGIDESHGIVRLADVNVKKYRKVWHVPITRLYNAVINYGYIIAAKSQDTIVQFNCQKHTDNILGQARYRLPANPGFSRFEYPVKNYTITVLADALDRLGYHDCNVESFVHNSGFHVSFLLSEHIPLAGASRIATFYSHARLDDELKVSTTYYDNREVQTLQFFTQEIKLALANKDTSKLLINFQPATIQKQKGVWNGSMGGTLAIVVRFEESSGNVTVCDANFSAYYRTWTCPVGLLYDAVCQVDRIAGRARGTILLTKEQQTVFEDTRGYDQRRAMVHHPFKPTISTTAATIALAASEMMQKSYSQEQFLYNALEFDLCKFTTRSGDVSAVAGDANHAFQKLQIPLQASVVPCGTSEQFAAALGGTEGLLSVTIILYDTLKVHKTKGETLGNGAAVVNNRGENGVVKVVDGNPTVFGDFWELPTSELFESLLGVITIKGSGDDEEMES
;
A
#
# COMPACT_ATOMS: atom_id res chain seq x y z
N MET A 1 -0.33 -38.69 20.61
CA MET A 1 -0.01 -38.71 22.06
C MET A 1 -1.09 -39.49 22.79
N SER A 2 -0.80 -40.14 23.93
CA SER A 2 -1.83 -40.78 24.77
C SER A 2 -2.46 -39.78 25.75
N MET A 3 -3.70 -40.01 26.18
CA MET A 3 -4.38 -39.15 27.18
C MET A 3 -3.56 -38.97 28.46
N GLN A 4 -2.89 -40.03 28.92
CA GLN A 4 -2.01 -39.99 30.09
C GLN A 4 -0.81 -39.04 29.94
N SER A 5 -0.40 -38.71 28.71
CA SER A 5 0.64 -37.70 28.47
C SER A 5 0.09 -36.28 28.66
N LEU A 6 -1.16 -36.05 28.26
CA LEU A 6 -1.87 -34.78 28.44
C LEU A 6 -2.19 -34.52 29.92
N GLU A 7 -2.70 -35.52 30.66
CA GLU A 7 -2.94 -35.39 32.11
C GLU A 7 -1.66 -35.04 32.89
N ARG A 8 -0.51 -35.65 32.53
CA ARG A 8 0.78 -35.32 33.16
C ARG A 8 1.24 -33.90 32.87
N GLN A 9 1.03 -33.41 31.64
CA GLN A 9 1.34 -32.02 31.29
C GLN A 9 0.41 -31.03 31.99
N LEU A 10 -0.88 -31.33 32.06
CA LEU A 10 -1.88 -30.50 32.76
C LEU A 10 -1.56 -30.38 34.25
N ASN A 11 -1.29 -31.52 34.93
CA ASN A 11 -0.90 -31.52 36.34
C ASN A 11 0.43 -30.78 36.60
N ALA A 12 1.40 -30.86 35.69
CA ALA A 12 2.66 -30.11 35.80
C ALA A 12 2.47 -28.59 35.62
N ILE A 13 1.49 -28.15 34.83
CA ILE A 13 1.11 -26.74 34.67
C ILE A 13 0.38 -26.25 35.93
N THR A 14 -0.57 -27.03 36.45
CA THR A 14 -1.31 -26.69 37.69
C THR A 14 -0.37 -26.50 38.87
N LEU A 15 0.57 -27.42 39.10
CA LEU A 15 1.58 -27.31 40.17
C LEU A 15 2.49 -26.07 40.02
N LYS A 16 2.78 -25.64 38.79
CA LYS A 16 3.53 -24.40 38.55
C LYS A 16 2.72 -23.15 38.89
N LEU A 17 1.42 -23.13 38.56
CA LEU A 17 0.53 -22.02 38.88
C LEU A 17 0.32 -21.88 40.39
N GLU A 18 0.15 -22.99 41.12
CA GLU A 18 0.06 -23.00 42.58
C GLU A 18 1.33 -22.47 43.25
N ALA A 19 2.51 -22.86 42.77
CA ALA A 19 3.79 -22.34 43.26
C ALA A 19 3.94 -20.83 43.02
N MET A 20 3.56 -20.34 41.83
CA MET A 20 3.57 -18.90 41.53
C MET A 20 2.57 -18.12 42.40
N HIS A 21 1.42 -18.70 42.74
CA HIS A 21 0.43 -18.04 43.59
C HIS A 21 0.90 -17.94 45.06
N ALA A 22 1.66 -18.92 45.55
CA ALA A 22 2.27 -18.90 46.88
C ALA A 22 3.32 -17.78 47.02
N ASP A 23 4.20 -17.61 46.02
CA ASP A 23 5.21 -16.53 46.02
C ASP A 23 4.59 -15.13 46.01
N ILE A 24 3.42 -14.96 45.37
CA ILE A 24 2.70 -13.67 45.32
C ILE A 24 2.06 -13.31 46.68
N GLN A 25 1.64 -14.31 47.48
CA GLN A 25 0.99 -14.07 48.78
C GLN A 25 1.97 -13.91 49.96
N GLY A 26 3.26 -14.26 49.79
CA GLY A 26 4.27 -14.16 50.87
C GLY A 26 4.83 -12.75 51.13
N GLY A 27 4.47 -11.75 50.32
CA GLY A 27 5.21 -10.50 50.15
C GLY A 27 4.72 -9.27 50.91
N GLY A 28 4.39 -9.33 52.21
CA GLY A 28 4.24 -8.07 52.97
C GLY A 28 3.65 -8.12 54.39
N ALA A 29 4.46 -7.76 55.40
CA ALA A 29 4.04 -7.02 56.59
C ALA A 29 5.21 -6.47 57.44
N SER A 30 5.26 -5.13 57.58
CA SER A 30 5.66 -4.32 58.76
C SER A 30 6.93 -4.63 59.59
N ALA A 31 7.93 -3.75 59.43
CA ALA A 31 8.41 -2.76 60.41
C ALA A 31 8.69 -3.11 61.90
N GLY A 32 9.85 -2.62 62.40
CA GLY A 32 9.84 -1.78 63.62
C GLY A 32 10.85 -2.04 64.73
N VAL A 33 11.66 -1.01 65.03
CA VAL A 33 12.23 -0.65 66.36
C VAL A 33 13.35 -1.52 66.95
N GLY A 34 14.42 -0.85 67.44
CA GLY A 34 15.19 -1.31 68.61
C GLY A 34 16.71 -1.43 68.45
N SER A 35 17.45 -0.39 68.82
CA SER A 35 18.88 -0.51 69.19
C SER A 35 18.99 -1.02 70.64
N PRO A 36 19.99 -1.84 71.00
CA PRO A 36 21.11 -1.26 71.76
C PRO A 36 22.51 -1.94 71.62
N ARG A 37 23.52 -1.10 71.35
CA ARG A 37 24.71 -0.83 72.20
C ARG A 37 25.76 -1.93 72.60
N VAL A 38 27.03 -1.52 72.47
CA VAL A 38 28.30 -1.94 73.18
C VAL A 38 29.19 -3.01 72.52
N GLY A 39 30.51 -2.73 72.37
CA GLY A 39 31.48 -3.84 72.19
C GLY A 39 33.01 -3.66 71.93
N GLY A 40 33.59 -2.48 71.64
CA GLY A 40 35.08 -2.29 71.51
C GLY A 40 35.77 -2.87 70.25
N GLY A 41 36.99 -2.48 69.86
CA GLY A 41 37.87 -1.39 70.32
C GLY A 41 39.29 -1.41 69.67
N ILE A 42 39.98 -0.25 69.67
CA ILE A 42 41.45 -0.03 69.41
C ILE A 42 41.93 -0.23 67.94
N GLY A 43 42.71 0.67 67.29
CA GLY A 43 43.15 2.04 67.63
C GLY A 43 44.30 2.59 66.74
N ARG A 44 44.57 3.91 66.83
CA ARG A 44 45.67 4.73 66.22
C ARG A 44 45.59 5.02 64.69
N GLY A 45 45.79 6.24 64.17
CA GLY A 45 45.94 7.57 64.82
C GLY A 45 46.30 8.71 63.83
N ALA A 46 46.07 9.99 64.23
CA ALA A 46 46.65 11.29 63.77
C ALA A 46 46.73 11.62 62.24
N ALA A 47 46.49 12.85 61.73
CA ALA A 47 46.05 14.14 62.29
C ALA A 47 45.35 15.02 61.20
N LYS A 48 44.84 16.21 61.56
CA LYS A 48 43.97 17.10 60.73
C LYS A 48 44.77 18.23 59.97
N PRO A 49 44.20 19.41 59.58
CA PRO A 49 43.80 19.73 58.19
C PRO A 49 44.30 21.12 57.70
N SER A 50 43.85 21.62 56.53
CA SER A 50 43.36 23.01 56.37
C SER A 50 42.97 23.38 54.92
N SER A 51 41.99 24.29 54.80
CA SER A 51 41.56 25.00 53.60
C SER A 51 42.39 26.27 53.31
N ASN A 52 42.42 26.77 52.06
CA ASN A 52 41.76 28.04 51.67
C ASN A 52 42.10 28.58 50.26
N THR A 53 41.06 29.20 49.69
CA THR A 53 40.97 30.30 48.71
C THR A 53 42.20 31.21 48.47
N ASN A 54 42.46 31.60 47.20
CA ASN A 54 42.08 32.94 46.69
C ASN A 54 42.46 33.22 45.21
N SER A 55 41.75 34.19 44.62
CA SER A 55 41.93 34.81 43.30
C SER A 55 43.07 35.85 43.25
N THR A 56 43.64 36.16 42.05
CA THR A 56 43.55 37.49 41.38
C THR A 56 44.39 37.64 40.08
N THR A 57 43.78 38.26 39.06
CA THR A 57 44.30 39.22 38.03
C THR A 57 45.74 39.19 37.47
N GLY A 58 45.86 39.43 36.15
CA GLY A 58 46.83 40.42 35.63
C GLY A 58 47.60 40.07 34.34
N SER A 59 47.35 40.80 33.25
CA SER A 59 48.25 40.85 32.07
C SER A 59 49.51 41.69 32.36
N PRO A 60 50.58 41.55 31.56
CA PRO A 60 50.97 42.70 30.73
C PRO A 60 51.45 42.35 29.31
N ARG A 61 51.89 43.38 28.58
CA ARG A 61 52.02 43.50 27.11
C ARG A 61 53.44 44.01 26.77
N MET A 62 53.98 43.65 25.59
CA MET A 62 54.86 44.46 24.68
C MET A 62 56.13 43.76 24.11
N GLY A 63 56.22 43.75 22.76
CA GLY A 63 57.46 43.96 21.98
C GLY A 63 58.27 42.72 21.51
N ARG A 64 58.91 42.72 20.33
CA ARG A 64 58.89 43.64 19.17
C ARG A 64 59.65 43.03 17.95
N GLY A 65 59.28 43.39 16.70
CA GLY A 65 60.05 43.13 15.45
C GLY A 65 59.34 42.17 14.47
N MET A 66 58.68 42.62 13.38
CA MET A 66 59.20 43.14 12.08
C MET A 66 59.92 42.05 11.26
N THR A 67 59.60 41.83 9.97
CA THR A 67 59.41 42.84 8.90
C THR A 67 58.13 42.71 8.04
N SER A 68 57.79 43.82 7.39
CA SER A 68 56.63 44.11 6.53
C SER A 68 56.95 44.02 5.03
N PHE A 69 55.93 44.06 4.14
CA PHE A 69 55.62 45.28 3.37
C PHE A 69 54.29 45.20 2.58
N THR A 70 53.59 46.32 2.55
CA THR A 70 52.37 46.66 1.80
C THR A 70 52.71 47.67 0.69
N GLU A 71 51.86 47.84 -0.33
CA GLU A 71 51.16 49.11 -0.66
C GLU A 71 50.36 49.06 -1.98
N GLU A 72 49.62 50.15 -2.26
CA GLU A 72 48.47 50.25 -3.17
C GLU A 72 48.82 50.80 -4.61
N PRO A 73 48.12 51.77 -5.27
CA PRO A 73 47.42 51.44 -6.52
C PRO A 73 47.66 52.41 -7.72
N ALA A 74 46.90 52.17 -8.81
CA ALA A 74 46.65 53.06 -9.97
C ALA A 74 47.85 53.27 -10.95
N THR A 75 47.71 53.59 -12.24
CA THR A 75 46.59 54.05 -13.13
C THR A 75 46.69 53.36 -14.52
N GLY A 76 45.66 53.44 -15.38
CA GLY A 76 45.60 52.68 -16.66
C GLY A 76 45.62 53.52 -17.96
N ARG A 77 45.38 52.89 -19.13
CA ARG A 77 44.97 53.59 -20.39
C ARG A 77 44.32 52.70 -21.47
N GLN A 78 43.12 53.11 -21.86
CA GLN A 78 42.31 52.91 -23.09
C GLN A 78 42.89 52.15 -24.32
N ARG A 79 42.04 51.33 -24.99
CA ARG A 79 41.27 51.73 -26.19
C ARG A 79 40.38 50.61 -26.79
N GLY A 80 39.22 50.98 -27.35
CA GLY A 80 38.69 50.37 -28.58
C GLY A 80 37.38 49.55 -28.49
N GLU A 81 36.25 50.17 -28.83
CA GLU A 81 35.03 49.45 -29.23
C GLU A 81 35.15 48.96 -30.70
N ILE A 82 34.72 47.74 -31.01
CA ILE A 82 34.20 47.35 -32.34
C ILE A 82 33.05 46.35 -32.15
N LEU A 83 31.93 46.58 -32.84
CA LEU A 83 30.77 45.68 -32.89
C LEU A 83 31.05 44.45 -33.77
N HIS A 84 30.47 43.29 -33.42
CA HIS A 84 30.04 42.31 -34.43
C HIS A 84 28.69 41.70 -34.09
N ALA A 85 27.95 41.36 -35.15
CA ALA A 85 26.49 41.24 -35.17
C ALA A 85 25.95 39.86 -34.73
N PRO A 86 24.66 39.78 -34.33
CA PRO A 86 23.97 38.50 -34.19
C PRO A 86 23.84 37.80 -35.55
N SER A 87 24.04 36.49 -35.58
CA SER A 87 23.76 35.66 -36.76
C SER A 87 22.24 35.60 -37.03
N PRO A 88 21.81 35.55 -38.31
CA PRO A 88 20.42 35.82 -38.68
C PRO A 88 19.46 34.66 -38.37
N PRO A 89 18.16 34.94 -38.16
CA PRO A 89 17.14 33.90 -38.14
C PRO A 89 16.92 33.33 -39.56
N PRO A 90 16.65 32.02 -39.70
CA PRO A 90 16.17 31.48 -40.97
C PRO A 90 14.75 32.01 -41.23
N GLN A 91 14.60 32.81 -42.28
CA GLN A 91 13.29 33.31 -42.75
C GLN A 91 12.60 32.30 -43.69
N PRO A 92 11.28 32.46 -43.93
CA PRO A 92 10.40 31.33 -44.22
C PRO A 92 10.34 30.95 -45.70
N HIS A 93 10.15 29.66 -45.96
CA HIS A 93 9.60 29.20 -47.23
C HIS A 93 8.12 28.84 -47.07
N SER A 94 7.30 29.58 -47.80
CA SER A 94 5.86 29.40 -47.92
C SER A 94 5.51 28.37 -48.99
N SER A 95 4.81 27.29 -48.60
CA SER A 95 3.82 26.62 -49.47
C SER A 95 2.92 25.67 -48.68
N THR A 96 1.67 26.09 -48.52
CA THR A 96 0.50 25.19 -48.41
C THR A 96 0.18 24.61 -49.81
N PRO A 97 -0.79 23.69 -49.95
CA PRO A 97 -1.01 22.47 -49.17
C PRO A 97 -1.31 21.24 -50.07
N GLU A 98 -0.93 20.00 -49.72
CA GLU A 98 -1.62 18.84 -50.36
C GLU A 98 -1.55 17.49 -49.62
N SER A 99 -2.75 16.89 -49.50
CA SER A 99 -3.12 15.47 -49.35
C SER A 99 -2.43 14.54 -48.33
N VAL A 100 -3.26 13.90 -47.50
CA VAL A 100 -2.91 12.79 -46.61
C VAL A 100 -3.05 11.45 -47.36
N ARG A 101 -1.97 10.65 -47.47
CA ARG A 101 -2.03 9.19 -47.73
C ARG A 101 -0.89 8.38 -47.07
N SER A 102 -1.22 7.73 -45.95
CA SER A 102 -0.90 6.34 -45.53
C SER A 102 0.49 5.67 -45.79
N ARG A 103 0.97 4.97 -44.73
CA ARG A 103 2.06 3.95 -44.68
C ARG A 103 3.49 4.53 -44.81
N GLY A 104 4.55 3.94 -44.23
CA GLY A 104 4.71 2.77 -43.35
C GLY A 104 6.15 2.19 -43.46
N GLY A 105 6.67 1.52 -42.42
CA GLY A 105 8.03 0.94 -42.36
C GLY A 105 9.05 1.89 -41.69
N SER A 106 9.88 1.51 -40.71
CA SER A 106 10.80 0.35 -40.57
C SER A 106 11.89 0.28 -41.65
N SER A 107 13.15 0.32 -41.23
CA SER A 107 14.28 -0.31 -41.94
C SER A 107 15.50 -0.51 -41.02
N ALA A 108 16.08 -1.70 -41.13
CA ALA A 108 17.39 -2.07 -40.61
C ALA A 108 18.48 -2.00 -41.72
N VAL A 109 19.75 -2.05 -41.34
CA VAL A 109 20.98 -1.92 -42.18
C VAL A 109 22.12 -2.65 -41.45
N LEU A 110 23.16 -3.30 -42.01
CA LEU A 110 23.49 -4.08 -43.25
C LEU A 110 25.06 -4.21 -43.23
N ILE A 111 25.81 -5.09 -43.91
CA ILE A 111 25.66 -6.13 -44.98
C ILE A 111 26.73 -7.22 -44.67
N LYS A 112 26.59 -8.47 -45.17
CA LYS A 112 27.61 -9.02 -46.13
C LYS A 112 27.21 -10.34 -46.83
N GLU A 113 27.32 -10.33 -48.15
CA GLU A 113 27.22 -11.47 -49.08
C GLU A 113 28.60 -12.14 -49.32
N PRO A 114 28.72 -13.17 -50.18
CA PRO A 114 28.89 -12.92 -51.63
C PRO A 114 28.15 -13.89 -52.60
N GLY A 115 28.03 -13.48 -53.87
CA GLY A 115 27.31 -14.18 -54.93
C GLY A 115 28.12 -15.08 -55.90
N THR A 116 27.48 -15.39 -57.03
CA THR A 116 27.74 -16.50 -57.97
C THR A 116 28.82 -16.30 -59.05
N ALA A 117 29.50 -17.39 -59.47
CA ALA A 117 30.10 -17.57 -60.81
C ALA A 117 30.28 -19.07 -61.18
N THR A 118 30.65 -19.38 -62.43
CA THR A 118 30.33 -20.65 -63.15
C THR A 118 31.51 -21.60 -63.46
N HIS A 119 31.13 -22.83 -63.88
CA HIS A 119 31.81 -23.79 -64.78
C HIS A 119 32.70 -24.97 -64.27
N HIS A 120 32.33 -26.15 -64.81
CA HIS A 120 33.10 -27.36 -65.15
C HIS A 120 33.41 -28.52 -64.16
N THR A 121 32.75 -29.65 -64.51
CA THR A 121 33.24 -31.05 -64.61
C THR A 121 33.35 -31.97 -63.38
N ARG A 122 32.44 -32.97 -63.41
CA ARG A 122 32.69 -34.43 -63.39
C ARG A 122 32.72 -35.16 -62.03
N GLY A 123 31.67 -35.96 -61.82
CA GLY A 123 31.79 -37.37 -61.41
C GLY A 123 31.13 -37.76 -60.09
N GLY A 124 30.41 -38.88 -60.08
CA GLY A 124 30.20 -39.68 -58.86
C GLY A 124 28.79 -39.73 -58.29
N ASP A 125 27.90 -40.39 -59.01
CA ASP A 125 27.04 -41.48 -58.52
C ASP A 125 25.96 -41.21 -57.44
N GLU A 126 24.73 -41.16 -57.97
CA GLU A 126 23.61 -42.07 -57.66
C GLU A 126 22.72 -41.88 -56.39
N ILE A 127 21.53 -41.29 -56.65
CA ILE A 127 20.24 -42.01 -56.85
C ILE A 127 19.71 -42.84 -55.65
N VAL A 128 18.44 -42.72 -55.19
CA VAL A 128 17.30 -41.88 -55.67
C VAL A 128 16.24 -41.66 -54.56
N LEU A 129 15.30 -40.78 -54.90
CA LEU A 129 14.03 -40.46 -54.21
C LEU A 129 13.05 -41.69 -54.25
N GLU A 130 11.73 -41.67 -54.03
CA GLU A 130 10.73 -40.61 -54.09
C GLU A 130 9.41 -41.07 -53.42
N GLU A 131 8.54 -40.12 -53.13
CA GLU A 131 7.12 -40.36 -52.85
C GLU A 131 6.44 -40.97 -54.12
N SER A 132 5.30 -41.66 -54.07
CA SER A 132 4.01 -40.98 -53.92
C SER A 132 2.81 -41.93 -54.18
N VAL A 133 1.65 -41.56 -53.59
CA VAL A 133 0.27 -41.62 -54.12
C VAL A 133 -0.14 -42.78 -55.07
N GLY A 134 -1.13 -43.59 -54.67
CA GLY A 134 -1.80 -44.51 -55.63
C GLY A 134 -3.04 -45.26 -55.11
N ARG A 135 -4.22 -44.85 -55.56
CA ARG A 135 -5.56 -45.43 -55.30
C ARG A 135 -5.64 -46.96 -55.44
N GLY A 136 -6.33 -47.61 -54.49
CA GLY A 136 -6.51 -49.06 -54.48
C GLY A 136 -7.57 -49.65 -55.41
N SER A 137 -7.66 -50.98 -55.39
CA SER A 137 -8.91 -51.74 -55.53
C SER A 137 -8.79 -53.15 -54.97
N ARG A 138 -9.75 -53.47 -54.09
CA ARG A 138 -10.51 -54.71 -53.90
C ARG A 138 -9.98 -56.05 -54.48
N MET A 139 -10.16 -57.07 -53.62
CA MET A 139 -10.65 -58.44 -53.91
C MET A 139 -9.65 -59.60 -53.80
N GLU A 140 -9.76 -60.29 -52.65
CA GLU A 140 -9.89 -61.76 -52.50
C GLU A 140 -8.98 -62.70 -53.32
N THR A 141 -8.17 -63.51 -52.63
CA THR A 141 -8.55 -64.91 -52.32
C THR A 141 -7.61 -65.57 -51.31
N SER A 142 -8.14 -66.56 -50.60
CA SER A 142 -7.53 -67.26 -49.47
C SER A 142 -7.08 -68.68 -49.82
N PHE A 143 -5.96 -69.17 -49.26
CA PHE A 143 -5.69 -70.55 -48.83
C PHE A 143 -4.43 -70.54 -47.93
N GLY A 144 -4.26 -71.34 -46.87
CA GLY A 144 -5.17 -72.28 -46.20
C GLY A 144 -4.43 -73.17 -45.19
N SER A 145 -5.04 -73.36 -44.00
CA SER A 145 -4.84 -74.47 -43.03
C SER A 145 -3.48 -74.77 -42.36
N GLY A 146 -3.51 -74.86 -41.02
CA GLY A 146 -2.52 -75.52 -40.16
C GLY A 146 -2.96 -75.42 -38.69
N SER A 147 -3.55 -76.47 -38.13
CA SER A 147 -4.43 -76.42 -36.93
C SER A 147 -3.87 -77.12 -35.68
N HIS A 148 -4.27 -76.60 -34.51
CA HIS A 148 -4.68 -77.27 -33.24
C HIS A 148 -4.35 -76.35 -32.05
N ASP A 149 -5.11 -76.22 -30.96
CA ASP A 149 -6.52 -76.46 -30.61
C ASP A 149 -6.61 -76.24 -29.09
N THR A 150 -7.40 -75.27 -28.58
CA THR A 150 -7.91 -75.34 -27.20
C THR A 150 -9.12 -74.43 -26.95
N ALA A 151 -10.24 -75.05 -26.57
CA ALA A 151 -11.40 -74.54 -25.81
C ALA A 151 -11.87 -73.07 -25.99
N ILE A 152 -13.08 -72.91 -26.57
CA ILE A 152 -13.81 -71.63 -26.65
C ILE A 152 -14.75 -71.46 -25.44
N ALA A 153 -14.75 -70.26 -24.84
CA ALA A 153 -15.85 -69.73 -24.04
C ALA A 153 -16.38 -68.44 -24.69
N PRO A 154 -17.68 -68.11 -24.60
CA PRO A 154 -18.26 -66.99 -25.36
C PRO A 154 -17.83 -65.62 -24.82
N PRO A 155 -17.71 -64.60 -25.68
CA PRO A 155 -17.25 -63.27 -25.29
C PRO A 155 -18.28 -62.57 -24.38
N ARG A 156 -17.80 -62.03 -23.26
CA ARG A 156 -18.60 -61.13 -22.41
C ARG A 156 -18.95 -59.87 -23.18
N GLN A 157 -20.23 -59.50 -23.15
CA GLN A 157 -20.69 -58.18 -23.62
C GLN A 157 -20.03 -57.07 -22.79
N SER A 158 -19.53 -56.05 -23.47
CA SER A 158 -19.07 -54.81 -22.83
C SER A 158 -20.28 -54.03 -22.28
N PRO A 159 -20.25 -53.57 -21.01
CA PRO A 159 -21.31 -52.72 -20.47
C PRO A 159 -21.37 -51.38 -21.21
N GLN A 160 -22.58 -50.90 -21.49
CA GLN A 160 -22.82 -49.62 -22.15
C GLN A 160 -22.38 -48.44 -21.27
N SER A 161 -21.56 -47.54 -21.82
CA SER A 161 -21.04 -46.33 -21.13
C SER A 161 -22.02 -45.15 -21.08
N THR A 162 -23.28 -45.33 -21.51
CA THR A 162 -24.23 -44.24 -21.75
C THR A 162 -25.06 -43.80 -20.53
N SER A 163 -24.90 -44.46 -19.37
CA SER A 163 -25.61 -44.12 -18.12
C SER A 163 -24.85 -43.11 -17.25
N LEU A 164 -23.52 -43.12 -17.27
CA LEU A 164 -22.67 -42.23 -16.46
C LEU A 164 -22.75 -40.77 -16.94
N GLU A 165 -22.57 -40.51 -18.24
CA GLU A 165 -22.63 -39.15 -18.81
C GLU A 165 -23.98 -38.43 -18.58
N LYS A 166 -25.08 -39.18 -18.45
CA LYS A 166 -26.40 -38.62 -18.16
C LYS A 166 -26.54 -38.21 -16.69
N GLY A 167 -25.83 -38.87 -15.78
CA GLY A 167 -25.76 -38.50 -14.37
C GLY A 167 -25.07 -37.16 -14.16
N ASP A 168 -23.92 -36.96 -14.78
CA ASP A 168 -23.10 -35.75 -14.58
C ASP A 168 -23.73 -34.52 -15.24
N LYS A 169 -24.35 -34.65 -16.42
CA LYS A 169 -25.13 -33.56 -17.04
C LYS A 169 -26.32 -33.14 -16.17
N LYS A 170 -27.02 -34.11 -15.55
CA LYS A 170 -28.17 -33.82 -14.69
C LYS A 170 -27.75 -33.19 -13.36
N LYS A 171 -26.61 -33.61 -12.78
CA LYS A 171 -25.99 -32.91 -11.64
C LYS A 171 -25.61 -31.48 -12.03
N SER A 172 -24.79 -31.29 -13.07
CA SER A 172 -24.34 -29.96 -13.52
C SER A 172 -25.50 -28.96 -13.73
N ALA A 173 -26.64 -29.41 -14.27
CA ALA A 173 -27.84 -28.57 -14.41
C ALA A 173 -28.46 -28.15 -13.06
N VAL A 174 -28.55 -29.06 -12.08
CA VAL A 174 -29.06 -28.75 -10.72
C VAL A 174 -28.11 -27.79 -10.00
N LEU A 175 -26.80 -28.02 -10.09
CA LEU A 175 -25.79 -27.16 -9.45
C LEU A 175 -25.76 -25.74 -10.05
N LYS A 176 -26.02 -25.62 -11.36
CA LYS A 176 -26.23 -24.31 -12.02
C LYS A 176 -27.47 -23.61 -11.48
N GLN A 177 -28.57 -24.34 -11.28
CA GLN A 177 -29.82 -23.83 -10.72
C GLN A 177 -29.66 -23.39 -9.25
N GLU A 178 -28.86 -24.08 -8.44
CA GLU A 178 -28.53 -23.68 -7.07
C GLU A 178 -27.77 -22.35 -7.02
N ARG A 179 -26.74 -22.17 -7.87
CA ARG A 179 -26.00 -20.90 -8.00
C ARG A 179 -26.90 -19.75 -8.47
N GLU A 180 -27.71 -19.99 -9.50
CA GLU A 180 -28.70 -19.01 -9.97
C GLU A 180 -29.69 -18.65 -8.86
N SER A 181 -30.23 -19.63 -8.13
CA SER A 181 -31.16 -19.40 -7.01
C SER A 181 -30.54 -18.61 -5.86
N PHE A 182 -29.24 -18.77 -5.58
CA PHE A 182 -28.55 -17.99 -4.54
C PHE A 182 -28.44 -16.51 -4.94
N PHE A 183 -27.99 -16.23 -6.16
CA PHE A 183 -27.74 -14.85 -6.62
C PHE A 183 -29.00 -14.10 -7.06
N ASN A 184 -30.05 -14.80 -7.48
CA ASN A 184 -31.36 -14.20 -7.77
C ASN A 184 -31.97 -13.48 -6.55
N ARG A 185 -31.55 -13.82 -5.32
CA ARG A 185 -31.92 -13.09 -4.09
C ARG A 185 -31.45 -11.62 -4.07
N PHE A 186 -30.44 -11.30 -4.87
CA PHE A 186 -29.84 -9.96 -4.98
C PHE A 186 -30.07 -9.32 -6.36
N ALA A 187 -30.83 -9.97 -7.25
CA ALA A 187 -31.12 -9.42 -8.58
C ALA A 187 -31.87 -8.08 -8.47
N SER A 188 -31.55 -7.14 -9.36
CA SER A 188 -32.16 -5.82 -9.42
C SER A 188 -32.75 -5.58 -10.80
N ASP A 189 -34.06 -5.33 -10.85
CA ASP A 189 -34.75 -4.91 -12.08
C ASP A 189 -34.43 -3.46 -12.49
N LEU A 190 -33.78 -2.69 -11.60
CA LEU A 190 -33.31 -1.33 -11.92
C LEU A 190 -32.12 -1.38 -12.89
N PRO A 191 -32.06 -0.48 -13.89
CA PRO A 191 -30.87 -0.35 -14.71
C PRO A 191 -29.66 0.02 -13.85
N TRP A 192 -28.48 -0.44 -14.27
CA TRP A 192 -27.23 -0.36 -13.50
C TRP A 192 -26.92 1.03 -12.91
N HIS A 193 -27.17 2.09 -13.69
CA HIS A 193 -26.96 3.48 -13.29
C HIS A 193 -27.97 4.01 -12.26
N ALA A 194 -29.07 3.29 -12.03
CA ALA A 194 -30.11 3.62 -11.05
C ALA A 194 -30.06 2.74 -9.78
N ILE A 195 -29.12 1.79 -9.68
CA ILE A 195 -28.92 0.99 -8.47
C ILE A 195 -28.48 1.93 -7.33
N PRO A 196 -29.25 2.07 -6.23
CA PRO A 196 -28.87 2.90 -5.11
C PRO A 196 -27.60 2.37 -4.44
N LYS A 197 -26.65 3.25 -4.13
CA LYS A 197 -25.39 2.91 -3.45
C LYS A 197 -25.32 3.62 -2.11
N ALA A 198 -24.85 2.93 -1.08
CA ALA A 198 -24.62 3.51 0.23
C ALA A 198 -23.53 4.61 0.16
N PRO A 199 -23.80 5.83 0.65
CA PRO A 199 -22.81 6.91 0.71
C PRO A 199 -21.51 6.46 1.39
N GLY A 200 -20.37 6.77 0.77
CA GLY A 200 -19.05 6.44 1.31
C GLY A 200 -18.68 4.95 1.36
N VAL A 201 -19.52 4.02 0.88
CA VAL A 201 -19.27 2.56 0.90
C VAL A 201 -19.09 2.04 -0.53
N SER A 202 -17.89 2.19 -1.09
CA SER A 202 -17.56 1.82 -2.48
C SER A 202 -16.97 0.39 -2.63
N CYS A 203 -17.05 -0.40 -1.56
CA CYS A 203 -16.29 -1.64 -1.34
C CYS A 203 -16.81 -2.91 -2.04
N VAL A 204 -17.13 -2.82 -3.33
CA VAL A 204 -17.59 -3.94 -4.19
C VAL A 204 -16.71 -5.20 -4.01
N TRP A 205 -15.39 -5.03 -3.90
CA TRP A 205 -14.42 -6.11 -3.73
C TRP A 205 -14.68 -6.96 -2.46
N LEU A 206 -15.05 -6.31 -1.35
CA LEU A 206 -15.31 -6.94 -0.07
C LEU A 206 -16.71 -7.57 -0.04
N ALA A 207 -17.67 -6.96 -0.75
CA ALA A 207 -18.97 -7.57 -1.00
C ALA A 207 -18.87 -8.85 -1.84
N CYS A 208 -18.01 -8.88 -2.87
CA CYS A 208 -17.69 -10.10 -3.61
C CYS A 208 -17.08 -11.18 -2.72
N ALA A 209 -16.13 -10.80 -1.85
CA ALA A 209 -15.50 -11.74 -0.93
C ALA A 209 -16.51 -12.33 0.07
N ALA A 210 -17.31 -11.49 0.72
CA ALA A 210 -18.31 -11.90 1.71
C ALA A 210 -19.42 -12.79 1.10
N LEU A 211 -20.00 -12.38 -0.02
CA LEU A 211 -21.04 -13.16 -0.71
C LEU A 211 -20.49 -14.44 -1.33
N GLY A 212 -19.24 -14.45 -1.78
CA GLY A 212 -18.55 -15.65 -2.26
C GLY A 212 -18.32 -16.67 -1.15
N LEU A 213 -17.92 -16.21 0.03
CA LEU A 213 -17.79 -17.04 1.23
C LEU A 213 -19.15 -17.56 1.73
N GLU A 214 -20.20 -16.72 1.76
CA GLU A 214 -21.57 -17.17 2.08
C GLU A 214 -22.05 -18.26 1.11
N PHE A 215 -21.79 -18.10 -0.20
CA PHE A 215 -22.15 -19.10 -1.20
C PHE A 215 -21.45 -20.46 -0.99
N VAL A 216 -20.15 -20.45 -0.69
CA VAL A 216 -19.34 -21.69 -0.56
C VAL A 216 -19.53 -22.39 0.78
N THR A 217 -19.71 -21.62 1.86
CA THR A 217 -19.93 -22.16 3.22
C THR A 217 -21.39 -22.57 3.46
N GLY A 218 -22.34 -21.80 2.92
CA GLY A 218 -23.75 -21.82 3.30
C GLY A 218 -24.07 -20.96 4.54
N ASP A 219 -23.06 -20.43 5.22
CA ASP A 219 -23.17 -19.62 6.43
C ASP A 219 -23.10 -18.13 6.11
N ARG A 220 -23.98 -17.33 6.72
CA ARG A 220 -24.05 -15.88 6.51
C ARG A 220 -22.70 -15.24 6.83
N THR A 221 -22.08 -14.65 5.81
CA THR A 221 -20.81 -13.91 5.93
C THR A 221 -21.05 -12.47 5.47
N THR A 222 -20.80 -11.49 6.33
CA THR A 222 -20.95 -10.06 6.00
C THR A 222 -19.60 -9.35 5.91
N MET A 223 -19.57 -8.17 5.30
CA MET A 223 -18.36 -7.35 5.20
C MET A 223 -17.85 -6.93 6.58
N GLU A 224 -18.75 -6.66 7.52
CA GLU A 224 -18.44 -6.33 8.92
C GLU A 224 -17.73 -7.47 9.63
N MET A 225 -18.17 -8.71 9.40
CA MET A 225 -17.51 -9.92 9.94
C MET A 225 -16.10 -10.05 9.39
N MET A 226 -15.89 -9.85 8.09
CA MET A 226 -14.57 -9.87 7.47
C MET A 226 -13.65 -8.77 8.00
N MET A 227 -14.15 -7.53 8.08
CA MET A 227 -13.41 -6.37 8.59
C MET A 227 -12.97 -6.57 10.05
N THR A 228 -13.86 -7.08 10.89
CA THR A 228 -13.60 -7.33 12.31
C THR A 228 -12.59 -8.46 12.49
N THR A 229 -12.78 -9.59 11.80
CA THR A 229 -11.91 -10.79 11.90
C THR A 229 -10.49 -10.50 11.44
N ASN A 230 -10.34 -9.78 10.31
CA ASN A 230 -9.04 -9.47 9.73
C ASN A 230 -8.41 -8.18 10.29
N ASN A 231 -9.12 -7.46 11.18
CA ASN A 231 -8.76 -6.13 11.68
C ASN A 231 -8.36 -5.16 10.55
N MET A 232 -9.24 -5.02 9.55
CA MET A 232 -8.97 -4.22 8.35
C MET A 232 -8.97 -2.72 8.66
N ALA A 233 -8.25 -1.91 7.88
CA ALA A 233 -8.33 -0.45 8.02
C ALA A 233 -9.55 0.10 7.25
N VAL A 234 -10.32 1.04 7.81
CA VAL A 234 -11.63 1.43 7.22
C VAL A 234 -11.53 2.11 5.85
N HIS A 235 -10.35 2.65 5.48
CA HIS A 235 -10.15 3.29 4.18
C HIS A 235 -10.27 2.32 2.99
N TYR A 236 -10.14 1.01 3.24
CA TYR A 236 -10.47 -0.05 2.27
C TYR A 236 -11.96 -0.09 1.89
N VAL A 237 -12.83 0.57 2.67
CA VAL A 237 -14.27 0.69 2.40
C VAL A 237 -14.60 1.93 1.57
N SER A 238 -14.01 3.07 1.93
CA SER A 238 -14.29 4.37 1.30
C SER A 238 -13.54 4.58 -0.02
N PHE A 239 -12.29 4.15 -0.09
CA PHE A 239 -11.42 4.29 -1.26
C PHE A 239 -10.60 3.01 -1.48
N PRO A 240 -11.22 1.91 -1.95
CA PRO A 240 -10.54 0.65 -2.21
C PRO A 240 -9.54 0.80 -3.37
N SER A 241 -8.24 0.76 -3.04
CA SER A 241 -7.16 0.55 -4.01
C SER A 241 -6.59 -0.85 -3.83
N VAL A 242 -7.47 -1.85 -4.02
CA VAL A 242 -7.21 -3.25 -3.67
C VAL A 242 -6.70 -4.03 -4.87
N THR A 243 -5.63 -4.79 -4.67
CA THR A 243 -5.05 -5.67 -5.69
C THR A 243 -5.65 -7.08 -5.61
N LEU A 244 -5.41 -7.90 -6.65
CA LEU A 244 -5.82 -9.32 -6.61
C LEU A 244 -5.14 -10.09 -5.47
N ALA A 245 -3.90 -9.71 -5.11
CA ALA A 245 -3.16 -10.27 -3.98
C ALA A 245 -3.84 -9.95 -2.65
N GLU A 246 -4.21 -8.68 -2.43
CA GLU A 246 -4.92 -8.26 -1.21
C GLU A 246 -6.30 -8.92 -1.09
N LEU A 247 -7.02 -9.15 -2.19
CA LEU A 247 -8.26 -9.94 -2.17
C LEU A 247 -7.98 -11.39 -1.71
N PHE A 248 -6.95 -12.04 -2.25
CA PHE A 248 -6.56 -13.39 -1.86
C PHE A 248 -6.19 -13.47 -0.38
N ASP A 249 -5.28 -12.61 0.09
CA ASP A 249 -4.82 -12.60 1.48
C ASP A 249 -5.99 -12.30 2.44
N THR A 250 -6.88 -11.35 2.10
CA THR A 250 -8.09 -11.03 2.92
C THR A 250 -9.02 -12.24 3.03
N VAL A 251 -9.26 -12.97 1.93
CA VAL A 251 -10.11 -14.17 1.96
C VAL A 251 -9.44 -15.30 2.76
N LEU A 252 -8.13 -15.50 2.59
CA LEU A 252 -7.36 -16.52 3.31
C LEU A 252 -7.35 -16.24 4.82
N GLU A 253 -7.06 -15.01 5.24
CA GLU A 253 -7.08 -14.61 6.64
C GLU A 253 -8.45 -14.79 7.29
N TYR A 254 -9.54 -14.56 6.55
CA TYR A 254 -10.87 -14.81 7.08
C TYR A 254 -11.15 -16.32 7.23
N ILE A 255 -10.71 -17.13 6.25
CA ILE A 255 -10.82 -18.61 6.33
C ILE A 255 -10.03 -19.16 7.53
N GLU A 256 -8.84 -18.62 7.80
CA GLU A 256 -8.03 -18.99 8.97
C GLU A 256 -8.63 -18.46 10.28
N GLY A 257 -9.01 -17.18 10.33
CA GLY A 257 -9.50 -16.50 11.54
C GLY A 257 -10.90 -16.91 11.99
N ALA A 258 -11.77 -17.32 11.06
CA ALA A 258 -13.09 -17.89 11.36
C ALA A 258 -13.09 -19.43 11.41
N ASP A 259 -11.91 -20.06 11.43
CA ASP A 259 -11.71 -21.53 11.47
C ASP A 259 -12.48 -22.30 10.37
N LEU A 260 -12.70 -21.68 9.21
CA LEU A 260 -13.34 -22.32 8.06
C LEU A 260 -12.43 -23.35 7.38
N GLY A 261 -11.12 -23.25 7.60
CA GLY A 261 -10.13 -24.23 7.14
C GLY A 261 -10.40 -25.66 7.64
N THR A 262 -10.85 -25.82 8.90
CA THR A 262 -11.22 -27.14 9.44
C THR A 262 -12.48 -27.72 8.80
N GLN A 263 -13.32 -26.88 8.19
CA GLN A 263 -14.47 -27.29 7.40
C GLN A 263 -14.12 -27.66 5.95
N GLY A 264 -12.84 -27.65 5.59
CA GLY A 264 -12.33 -27.91 4.24
C GLY A 264 -12.45 -26.71 3.29
N ILE A 265 -12.78 -25.51 3.78
CA ILE A 265 -12.85 -24.30 2.95
C ILE A 265 -11.43 -23.85 2.62
N LYS A 266 -11.17 -23.58 1.34
CA LYS A 266 -9.88 -23.13 0.81
C LYS A 266 -10.08 -22.01 -0.20
N CYS A 267 -9.01 -21.27 -0.45
CA CYS A 267 -8.94 -20.35 -1.58
C CYS A 267 -7.62 -20.50 -2.35
N GLU A 268 -7.65 -20.13 -3.62
CA GLU A 268 -6.48 -20.03 -4.50
C GLU A 268 -6.60 -18.77 -5.35
N MET A 269 -5.48 -18.30 -5.91
CA MET A 269 -5.41 -17.12 -6.77
C MET A 269 -4.81 -17.52 -8.13
N ALA A 270 -5.35 -16.99 -9.21
CA ALA A 270 -4.83 -17.12 -10.58
C ALA A 270 -4.65 -15.75 -11.23
N THR A 271 -3.43 -15.43 -11.70
CA THR A 271 -3.16 -14.26 -12.55
C THR A 271 -3.13 -14.64 -14.04
N PHE A 272 -3.40 -13.67 -14.91
CA PHE A 272 -3.42 -13.85 -16.37
C PHE A 272 -2.13 -13.33 -17.01
N ASP A 273 -1.03 -13.33 -16.25
CA ASP A 273 0.31 -13.03 -16.76
C ASP A 273 0.68 -14.10 -17.81
N SER A 274 1.10 -13.68 -19.01
CA SER A 274 1.06 -14.53 -20.21
C SER A 274 2.40 -15.11 -20.69
N ILE A 275 3.48 -14.90 -19.94
CA ILE A 275 4.85 -15.25 -20.33
C ILE A 275 5.54 -16.02 -19.20
N THR A 276 6.00 -17.24 -19.46
CA THR A 276 6.80 -18.09 -18.55
C THR A 276 8.29 -17.76 -18.64
N VAL A 277 9.05 -18.19 -17.63
CA VAL A 277 10.52 -18.21 -17.72
C VAL A 277 10.99 -19.53 -18.33
N ASP A 278 10.50 -20.66 -17.82
CA ASP A 278 10.79 -22.00 -18.31
C ASP A 278 9.53 -22.72 -18.82
N ASP A 279 9.62 -23.31 -20.02
CA ASP A 279 8.55 -24.11 -20.65
C ASP A 279 8.36 -25.50 -20.00
N VAL A 280 9.38 -25.99 -19.29
CA VAL A 280 9.41 -27.33 -18.68
C VAL A 280 9.59 -27.21 -17.17
N GLY A 281 8.59 -27.63 -16.40
CA GLY A 281 8.64 -27.67 -14.94
C GLY A 281 7.90 -28.89 -14.39
N ASP A 282 8.50 -29.54 -13.41
CA ASP A 282 8.13 -30.87 -12.93
C ASP A 282 6.68 -31.00 -12.42
N GLU A 283 6.13 -32.21 -12.53
CA GLU A 283 4.77 -32.55 -12.13
C GLU A 283 4.67 -32.86 -10.62
N MET A 284 4.64 -31.83 -9.77
CA MET A 284 4.34 -31.99 -8.34
C MET A 284 3.34 -30.94 -7.83
N GLY A 285 2.24 -31.41 -7.21
CA GLY A 285 1.39 -30.63 -6.29
C GLY A 285 0.52 -29.52 -6.89
N MET A 286 -0.80 -29.79 -7.00
CA MET A 286 -1.82 -28.79 -7.35
C MET A 286 -2.04 -27.79 -6.20
N GLY A 287 -1.23 -26.74 -6.13
CA GLY A 287 -1.43 -25.62 -5.21
C GLY A 287 -0.80 -24.31 -5.67
N GLU A 288 0.41 -24.36 -6.26
CA GLU A 288 1.19 -23.16 -6.63
C GLU A 288 1.87 -23.26 -8.01
N ARG A 289 1.42 -24.23 -8.81
CA ARG A 289 1.59 -24.17 -10.26
C ARG A 289 0.36 -23.50 -10.83
N LEU A 290 0.46 -22.22 -11.14
CA LEU A 290 -0.37 -21.62 -12.18
C LEU A 290 0.35 -21.91 -13.51
N PRO A 291 -0.15 -22.81 -14.37
CA PRO A 291 0.16 -22.69 -15.79
C PRO A 291 -0.28 -21.30 -16.24
N ILE A 292 0.38 -20.70 -17.24
CA ILE A 292 -0.13 -19.49 -17.90
C ILE A 292 -1.62 -19.69 -18.15
N MET A 293 -2.44 -18.80 -17.60
CA MET A 293 -3.88 -18.86 -17.78
C MET A 293 -4.17 -18.43 -19.22
N THR A 294 -4.06 -19.39 -20.15
CA THR A 294 -4.45 -19.21 -21.56
C THR A 294 -5.97 -19.22 -21.67
N LEU A 295 -6.53 -18.66 -22.76
CA LEU A 295 -7.98 -18.71 -23.00
C LEU A 295 -8.54 -20.14 -22.96
N ALA A 296 -7.77 -21.12 -23.45
CA ALA A 296 -8.16 -22.54 -23.44
C ALA A 296 -8.15 -23.12 -22.02
N ALA A 297 -7.14 -22.77 -21.20
CA ALA A 297 -7.10 -23.13 -19.78
C ALA A 297 -8.25 -22.48 -19.01
N PHE A 298 -8.49 -21.19 -19.21
CA PHE A 298 -9.58 -20.42 -18.58
C PHE A 298 -10.96 -21.00 -18.93
N ARG A 299 -11.20 -21.32 -20.21
CA ARG A 299 -12.42 -22.03 -20.65
C ARG A 299 -12.61 -23.35 -19.90
N LYS A 300 -11.54 -24.14 -19.80
CA LYS A 300 -11.54 -25.46 -19.15
C LYS A 300 -11.78 -25.33 -17.65
N GLU A 301 -11.25 -24.28 -17.02
CA GLU A 301 -11.40 -24.02 -15.59
C GLU A 301 -12.85 -23.62 -15.25
N ILE A 302 -13.41 -22.62 -15.93
CA ILE A 302 -14.81 -22.21 -15.74
C ILE A 302 -15.76 -23.39 -16.02
N ALA A 303 -15.50 -24.17 -17.07
CA ALA A 303 -16.32 -25.34 -17.42
C ALA A 303 -16.26 -26.49 -16.39
N ARG A 304 -15.32 -26.45 -15.43
CA ARG A 304 -15.09 -27.50 -14.42
C ARG A 304 -15.48 -27.08 -13.00
N LEU A 305 -15.91 -25.84 -12.79
CA LEU A 305 -16.35 -25.37 -11.47
C LEU A 305 -17.46 -26.27 -10.91
N ASP A 306 -17.23 -26.78 -9.71
CA ASP A 306 -18.22 -27.54 -8.95
C ASP A 306 -19.29 -26.60 -8.35
N SER A 307 -20.20 -27.17 -7.56
CA SER A 307 -21.24 -26.40 -6.87
C SER A 307 -20.75 -25.63 -5.65
N HIS A 308 -19.65 -26.04 -5.04
CA HIS A 308 -19.11 -25.45 -3.81
C HIS A 308 -17.86 -24.62 -4.14
N SER A 309 -17.86 -23.98 -5.31
CA SER A 309 -16.81 -23.07 -5.73
C SER A 309 -17.39 -21.84 -6.43
N ILE A 310 -16.70 -20.71 -6.26
CA ILE A 310 -17.01 -19.42 -6.85
C ILE A 310 -15.71 -18.75 -7.32
N LEU A 311 -15.77 -18.04 -8.45
CA LEU A 311 -14.66 -17.20 -8.91
C LEU A 311 -14.97 -15.75 -8.61
N LEU A 312 -14.04 -15.10 -7.90
CA LEU A 312 -14.04 -13.67 -7.58
C LEU A 312 -13.02 -13.01 -8.51
N PHE A 313 -13.49 -12.29 -9.52
CA PHE A 313 -12.63 -11.65 -10.51
C PHE A 313 -12.12 -10.29 -10.03
N ASN A 314 -10.87 -10.00 -10.36
CA ASN A 314 -10.38 -8.65 -10.59
C ASN A 314 -10.16 -8.49 -12.10
N TYR A 315 -10.75 -7.46 -12.73
CA TYR A 315 -10.76 -7.31 -14.19
C TYR A 315 -10.73 -5.84 -14.59
N ASP A 316 -10.50 -5.54 -15.86
CA ASP A 316 -10.67 -4.20 -16.41
C ASP A 316 -12.14 -3.96 -16.86
N PRO A 317 -12.92 -3.12 -16.15
CA PRO A 317 -14.31 -2.83 -16.49
C PRO A 317 -14.48 -1.94 -17.73
N TYR A 318 -13.43 -1.25 -18.19
CA TYR A 318 -13.47 -0.51 -19.46
C TYR A 318 -13.60 -1.50 -20.64
N VAL A 319 -12.77 -2.55 -20.64
CA VAL A 319 -12.79 -3.61 -21.67
C VAL A 319 -14.12 -4.38 -21.67
N VAL A 320 -14.71 -4.60 -20.49
CA VAL A 320 -16.05 -5.23 -20.40
C VAL A 320 -17.13 -4.30 -20.94
N GLN A 321 -17.13 -3.01 -20.61
CA GLN A 321 -18.13 -2.07 -21.13
C GLN A 321 -18.02 -1.85 -22.64
N GLU A 322 -16.81 -1.75 -23.21
CA GLU A 322 -16.63 -1.72 -24.67
C GLU A 322 -17.24 -2.97 -25.33
N ALA A 323 -16.96 -4.17 -24.81
CA ALA A 323 -17.52 -5.41 -25.34
C ALA A 323 -19.04 -5.55 -25.17
N GLU A 324 -19.66 -4.89 -24.18
CA GLU A 324 -21.12 -4.81 -24.03
C GLU A 324 -21.76 -3.82 -25.01
N ILE A 325 -21.04 -2.73 -25.37
CA ILE A 325 -21.49 -1.77 -26.39
C ILE A 325 -21.40 -2.39 -27.77
N ASP A 326 -20.22 -2.92 -28.15
CA ASP A 326 -19.98 -3.60 -29.43
C ASP A 326 -21.02 -4.69 -29.70
N ARG A 327 -21.41 -5.44 -28.65
CA ARG A 327 -22.44 -6.46 -28.74
C ARG A 327 -23.83 -5.89 -29.06
N ARG A 328 -24.24 -4.81 -28.37
CA ARG A 328 -25.55 -4.18 -28.60
C ARG A 328 -25.66 -3.61 -30.01
N GLU A 329 -24.57 -3.04 -30.54
CA GLU A 329 -24.52 -2.54 -31.92
C GLU A 329 -24.65 -3.66 -32.98
N VAL A 330 -24.28 -4.90 -32.64
CA VAL A 330 -24.43 -6.08 -33.52
C VAL A 330 -25.80 -6.78 -33.34
N ASP A 331 -26.36 -6.78 -32.12
CA ASP A 331 -27.68 -7.36 -31.84
C ASP A 331 -28.84 -6.44 -32.37
N ASP A 332 -28.58 -5.17 -32.75
CA ASP A 332 -29.57 -4.23 -33.31
C ASP A 332 -29.84 -4.42 -34.85
N ASP A 333 -29.19 -5.37 -35.54
CA ASP A 333 -29.49 -5.79 -36.94
C ASP A 333 -30.78 -6.64 -37.05
N GLU A 334 -31.84 -6.28 -36.32
CA GLU A 334 -33.15 -6.94 -36.42
C GLU A 334 -33.92 -6.48 -37.67
N TYR A 335 -34.27 -7.45 -38.52
CA TYR A 335 -35.15 -7.24 -39.67
C TYR A 335 -36.59 -7.67 -39.33
N ASP A 336 -37.58 -6.98 -39.87
CA ASP A 336 -38.99 -7.41 -39.78
C ASP A 336 -39.27 -8.67 -40.61
N GLU A 337 -40.47 -9.23 -40.50
CA GLU A 337 -40.88 -10.43 -41.25
C GLU A 337 -40.82 -10.24 -42.77
N ASP A 338 -40.79 -9.00 -43.26
CA ASP A 338 -40.67 -8.61 -44.67
C ASP A 338 -39.20 -8.32 -45.09
N GLY A 339 -38.23 -8.42 -44.19
CA GLY A 339 -36.80 -8.23 -44.46
C GLY A 339 -36.32 -6.78 -44.46
N ASN A 340 -37.08 -5.84 -43.90
CA ASN A 340 -36.66 -4.45 -43.73
C ASN A 340 -36.01 -4.25 -42.35
N PRO A 341 -34.92 -3.47 -42.22
CA PRO A 341 -34.31 -3.19 -40.93
C PRO A 341 -35.29 -2.42 -40.03
N ILE A 342 -35.56 -2.95 -38.84
CA ILE A 342 -36.47 -2.33 -37.88
C ILE A 342 -35.84 -1.03 -37.40
N GLN A 343 -36.40 0.11 -37.80
CA GLN A 343 -35.96 1.43 -37.35
C GLN A 343 -36.32 1.68 -35.88
N GLN A 344 -35.58 1.03 -34.98
CA GLN A 344 -35.57 1.41 -33.56
C GLN A 344 -35.08 2.85 -33.45
N SER A 345 -35.70 3.63 -32.56
CA SER A 345 -35.24 4.99 -32.25
C SER A 345 -33.77 4.93 -31.81
N PRO A 346 -32.90 5.90 -32.16
CA PRO A 346 -31.49 5.84 -31.79
C PRO A 346 -31.35 5.79 -30.27
N LYS A 347 -31.16 4.58 -29.73
CA LYS A 347 -30.85 4.36 -28.32
C LYS A 347 -29.57 5.12 -28.06
N ARG A 348 -29.63 6.08 -27.15
CA ARG A 348 -28.50 6.91 -26.77
C ARG A 348 -27.38 5.98 -26.28
N VAL A 349 -26.32 5.82 -27.08
CA VAL A 349 -25.14 5.06 -26.67
C VAL A 349 -24.67 5.65 -25.35
N GLU A 350 -24.78 4.86 -24.29
CA GLU A 350 -24.40 5.31 -22.95
C GLU A 350 -22.87 5.50 -22.95
N PRO A 351 -22.35 6.68 -22.55
CA PRO A 351 -20.92 6.91 -22.58
C PRO A 351 -20.21 5.95 -21.61
N VAL A 352 -19.10 5.36 -22.06
CA VAL A 352 -18.29 4.45 -21.23
C VAL A 352 -17.98 5.13 -19.89
N GLN A 353 -18.38 4.49 -18.79
CA GLN A 353 -18.29 5.05 -17.45
C GLN A 353 -16.85 5.04 -16.94
N TRP A 354 -16.14 3.96 -17.26
CA TRP A 354 -14.73 3.79 -16.92
C TRP A 354 -13.84 4.47 -17.97
N GLY A 355 -12.63 4.84 -17.56
CA GLY A 355 -11.58 5.22 -18.52
C GLY A 355 -10.59 4.07 -18.71
N ALA A 356 -9.88 4.05 -19.83
CA ALA A 356 -8.80 3.11 -20.13
C ALA A 356 -7.57 3.17 -19.17
N LYS A 357 -7.64 3.98 -18.11
CA LYS A 357 -6.67 4.05 -16.99
C LYS A 357 -7.42 3.94 -15.66
N ASN A 358 -8.24 2.91 -15.52
CA ASN A 358 -8.95 2.60 -14.27
C ASN A 358 -8.07 1.72 -13.35
N GLN A 359 -8.50 1.55 -12.09
CA GLN A 359 -7.82 0.71 -11.10
C GLN A 359 -8.29 -0.75 -11.12
N GLY A 360 -9.19 -1.11 -12.05
CA GLY A 360 -9.89 -2.39 -12.11
C GLY A 360 -11.26 -2.34 -11.43
N GLY A 361 -12.02 -3.41 -11.66
CA GLY A 361 -13.30 -3.70 -11.03
C GLY A 361 -13.28 -5.11 -10.43
N PHE A 362 -14.25 -5.40 -9.57
CA PHE A 362 -14.42 -6.69 -8.93
C PHE A 362 -15.81 -7.23 -9.18
N SER A 363 -15.92 -8.53 -9.45
CA SER A 363 -17.19 -9.22 -9.73
C SER A 363 -17.10 -10.70 -9.38
N MET A 364 -18.25 -11.38 -9.37
CA MET A 364 -18.36 -12.82 -9.16
C MET A 364 -18.86 -13.51 -10.42
N LEU A 365 -18.41 -14.74 -10.69
CA LEU A 365 -18.99 -15.56 -11.74
C LEU A 365 -20.41 -16.02 -11.36
N LEU A 366 -21.42 -15.52 -12.08
CA LEU A 366 -22.80 -15.99 -11.91
C LEU A 366 -23.07 -17.20 -12.81
N GLN A 367 -22.76 -17.09 -14.10
CA GLN A 367 -23.07 -18.11 -15.09
C GLN A 367 -22.02 -18.18 -16.21
N PHE A 368 -21.83 -19.38 -16.75
CA PHE A 368 -21.10 -19.62 -17.99
C PHE A 368 -21.95 -20.42 -18.97
N ASN A 369 -22.00 -19.98 -20.24
CA ASN A 369 -22.63 -20.72 -21.32
C ASN A 369 -21.56 -21.28 -22.26
N SER A 370 -21.26 -22.57 -22.12
CA SER A 370 -20.23 -23.25 -22.92
C SER A 370 -20.56 -23.36 -24.42
N ALA A 371 -21.84 -23.22 -24.80
CA ALA A 371 -22.28 -23.26 -26.20
C ALA A 371 -22.14 -21.89 -26.89
N LEU A 372 -22.57 -20.82 -26.22
CA LEU A 372 -22.42 -19.45 -26.72
C LEU A 372 -21.05 -18.82 -26.42
N HIS A 373 -20.21 -19.50 -25.63
CA HIS A 373 -18.95 -18.98 -25.11
C HIS A 373 -19.12 -17.63 -24.36
N THR A 374 -20.27 -17.42 -23.70
CA THR A 374 -20.54 -16.20 -22.91
C THR A 374 -20.36 -16.44 -21.42
N VAL A 375 -19.91 -15.40 -20.73
CA VAL A 375 -19.74 -15.34 -19.28
C VAL A 375 -20.64 -14.24 -18.74
N THR A 376 -21.39 -14.55 -17.68
CA THR A 376 -22.20 -13.59 -16.94
C THR A 376 -21.57 -13.38 -15.57
N ILE A 377 -21.20 -12.14 -15.27
CA ILE A 377 -20.57 -11.72 -14.01
C ILE A 377 -21.49 -10.76 -13.23
N GLY A 378 -21.39 -10.79 -11.91
CA GLY A 378 -22.19 -10.00 -10.99
C GLY A 378 -21.33 -9.09 -10.13
N THR A 379 -21.67 -7.81 -10.09
CA THR A 379 -21.02 -6.75 -9.32
C THR A 379 -21.97 -6.33 -8.19
N PRO A 380 -21.72 -6.74 -6.93
CA PRO A 380 -22.61 -6.44 -5.81
C PRO A 380 -22.38 -5.01 -5.29
N HIS A 381 -23.45 -4.23 -5.20
CA HIS A 381 -23.47 -2.91 -4.57
C HIS A 381 -24.33 -2.96 -3.30
N LEU A 382 -23.84 -2.37 -2.20
CA LEU A 382 -24.61 -2.19 -0.98
C LEU A 382 -25.51 -0.95 -1.12
N GLY A 383 -26.82 -1.09 -0.93
CA GLY A 383 -27.76 0.04 -0.94
C GLY A 383 -27.81 0.78 0.40
N PRO A 384 -28.36 2.02 0.45
CA PRO A 384 -28.52 2.78 1.70
C PRO A 384 -29.38 2.10 2.76
N ASP A 385 -30.14 1.08 2.38
CA ASP A 385 -30.99 0.24 3.23
C ASP A 385 -30.28 -1.02 3.80
N GLY A 386 -28.98 -1.18 3.56
CA GLY A 386 -28.21 -2.35 3.98
C GLY A 386 -28.41 -3.59 3.10
N VAL A 387 -29.12 -3.46 1.97
CA VAL A 387 -29.43 -4.59 1.08
C VAL A 387 -28.51 -4.59 -0.14
N TYR A 388 -27.88 -5.74 -0.41
CA TYR A 388 -27.09 -5.95 -1.62
C TYR A 388 -27.97 -6.02 -2.88
N ARG A 389 -27.54 -5.34 -3.93
CA ARG A 389 -28.12 -5.36 -5.28
C ARG A 389 -27.04 -5.70 -6.30
N MET A 390 -27.34 -6.63 -7.19
CA MET A 390 -26.40 -7.16 -8.17
C MET A 390 -26.55 -6.43 -9.52
N GLU A 391 -25.51 -5.70 -9.92
CA GLU A 391 -25.33 -5.27 -11.31
C GLU A 391 -24.78 -6.46 -12.11
N THR A 392 -25.38 -6.79 -13.26
CA THR A 392 -25.03 -8.00 -14.03
C THR A 392 -24.56 -7.64 -15.43
N HIS A 393 -23.39 -8.16 -15.81
CA HIS A 393 -22.80 -7.98 -17.14
C HIS A 393 -22.71 -9.32 -17.88
N THR A 394 -22.93 -9.34 -19.20
CA THR A 394 -22.83 -10.57 -20.02
C THR A 394 -22.04 -10.36 -21.29
N VAL A 395 -20.79 -10.82 -21.28
CA VAL A 395 -19.80 -10.65 -22.36
C VAL A 395 -19.34 -12.00 -22.92
N SER A 396 -18.58 -11.96 -24.02
CA SER A 396 -17.87 -13.15 -24.50
C SER A 396 -16.75 -13.55 -23.52
N LEU A 397 -16.43 -14.86 -23.48
CA LEU A 397 -15.29 -15.38 -22.73
C LEU A 397 -13.97 -14.73 -23.17
N GLN A 398 -13.86 -14.35 -24.45
CA GLN A 398 -12.70 -13.65 -25.00
C GLN A 398 -12.57 -12.23 -24.43
N ALA A 399 -13.67 -11.49 -24.30
CA ALA A 399 -13.66 -10.15 -23.71
C ALA A 399 -13.31 -10.21 -22.21
N MET A 400 -13.89 -11.16 -21.46
CA MET A 400 -13.56 -11.34 -20.05
C MET A 400 -12.09 -11.77 -19.85
N TYR A 401 -11.58 -12.63 -20.73
CA TYR A 401 -10.16 -13.01 -20.75
C TYR A 401 -9.26 -11.80 -21.00
N ALA A 402 -9.57 -10.97 -22.02
CA ALA A 402 -8.83 -9.75 -22.33
C ALA A 402 -8.84 -8.77 -21.16
N ALA A 403 -9.99 -8.57 -20.51
CA ALA A 403 -10.14 -7.72 -19.32
C ALA A 403 -9.30 -8.21 -18.12
N CYS A 404 -9.08 -9.52 -17.98
CA CYS A 404 -8.19 -10.09 -16.97
C CYS A 404 -6.70 -9.97 -17.36
N CYS A 405 -6.37 -10.00 -18.65
CA CYS A 405 -4.99 -9.87 -19.14
C CYS A 405 -4.40 -8.46 -18.96
N VAL A 406 -5.24 -7.42 -18.88
CA VAL A 406 -4.79 -6.04 -18.65
C VAL A 406 -3.93 -5.98 -17.40
N LYS A 407 -2.79 -5.27 -17.49
CA LYS A 407 -1.92 -5.04 -16.34
C LYS A 407 -2.47 -3.94 -15.45
N ASP A 408 -2.58 -4.24 -14.17
CA ASP A 408 -2.88 -3.25 -13.14
C ASP A 408 -1.76 -2.20 -13.05
N GLY A 409 -2.13 -0.93 -13.07
CA GLY A 409 -1.16 0.18 -13.16
C GLY A 409 -0.33 0.41 -11.90
N TYR A 410 -0.77 -0.09 -10.74
CA TYR A 410 -0.08 0.07 -9.46
C TYR A 410 0.94 -1.07 -9.23
N THR A 411 0.57 -2.30 -9.56
CA THR A 411 1.39 -3.51 -9.35
C THR A 411 2.17 -3.98 -10.58
N ASN A 412 1.78 -3.55 -11.79
CA ASN A 412 2.28 -4.04 -13.10
C ASN A 412 2.06 -5.56 -13.34
N LYS A 413 1.17 -6.19 -12.57
CA LYS A 413 0.70 -7.58 -12.78
C LYS A 413 -0.55 -7.60 -13.64
N SER A 414 -0.73 -8.64 -14.45
CA SER A 414 -2.04 -8.92 -15.02
C SER A 414 -3.04 -9.27 -13.91
N ARG A 415 -4.32 -8.97 -14.15
CA ARG A 415 -5.42 -9.27 -13.23
C ARG A 415 -5.80 -10.77 -13.31
N GLY A 416 -7.00 -11.15 -12.85
CA GLY A 416 -7.40 -12.56 -12.81
C GLY A 416 -8.49 -12.84 -11.78
N PHE A 417 -8.38 -13.95 -11.04
CA PHE A 417 -9.40 -14.33 -10.05
C PHE A 417 -8.84 -14.97 -8.78
N VAL A 418 -9.63 -14.87 -7.71
CA VAL A 418 -9.54 -15.75 -6.54
C VAL A 418 -10.66 -16.78 -6.63
N ARG A 419 -10.34 -18.07 -6.55
CA ARG A 419 -11.34 -19.13 -6.39
C ARG A 419 -11.48 -19.43 -4.91
N VAL A 420 -12.70 -19.36 -4.39
CA VAL A 420 -13.05 -19.90 -3.06
C VAL A 420 -13.76 -21.22 -3.29
N PHE A 421 -13.40 -22.27 -2.56
CA PHE A 421 -13.96 -23.61 -2.77
C PHE A 421 -13.93 -24.49 -1.52
N LYS A 422 -14.73 -25.56 -1.51
CA LYS A 422 -14.74 -26.59 -0.45
C LYS A 422 -14.01 -27.85 -0.93
N ASP A 423 -12.85 -28.12 -0.35
CA ASP A 423 -12.03 -29.29 -0.67
C ASP A 423 -12.49 -30.53 0.09
N ALA A 424 -13.09 -31.48 -0.63
CA ALA A 424 -13.58 -32.74 -0.10
C ALA A 424 -12.46 -33.75 0.27
N SER A 425 -11.19 -33.49 -0.07
CA SER A 425 -10.08 -34.40 0.23
C SER A 425 -9.59 -34.33 1.68
N GLY A 426 -9.84 -33.22 2.37
CA GLY A 426 -9.38 -33.01 3.76
C GLY A 426 -7.87 -32.77 3.93
N ASP A 427 -7.06 -32.85 2.87
CA ASP A 427 -5.61 -32.63 2.91
C ASP A 427 -5.28 -31.13 3.01
N ALA A 428 -5.44 -30.56 4.21
CA ALA A 428 -4.89 -29.26 4.55
C ALA A 428 -3.36 -29.37 4.72
N ARG A 429 -2.60 -29.22 3.63
CA ARG A 429 -1.13 -29.16 3.65
C ARG A 429 -0.67 -27.88 4.37
N HIS A 430 -0.51 -27.97 5.69
CA HIS A 430 -0.05 -26.88 6.52
C HIS A 430 1.46 -26.98 6.77
N ILE A 431 2.26 -26.22 6.02
CA ILE A 431 3.70 -26.05 6.32
C ILE A 431 3.82 -25.13 7.54
N PRO A 432 4.34 -25.60 8.70
CA PRO A 432 4.43 -24.78 9.91
C PRO A 432 5.22 -23.49 9.69
N SER A 433 4.69 -22.39 10.21
CA SER A 433 5.39 -21.10 10.18
C SER A 433 6.24 -20.93 11.44
N LEU A 434 7.51 -20.58 11.24
CA LEU A 434 8.50 -20.21 12.25
C LEU A 434 8.07 -18.94 13.02
N PHE A 435 7.36 -18.04 12.35
CA PHE A 435 6.86 -16.79 12.90
C PHE A 435 5.33 -16.70 12.69
N PRO A 436 4.54 -16.23 13.66
CA PRO A 436 3.11 -15.98 13.46
C PRO A 436 2.87 -15.00 12.30
N VAL A 437 1.82 -15.21 11.52
CA VAL A 437 1.45 -14.29 10.41
C VAL A 437 1.16 -12.88 10.94
N SER A 438 0.52 -12.78 12.11
CA SER A 438 0.28 -11.51 12.81
C SER A 438 1.57 -10.77 13.20
N LEU A 439 2.66 -11.49 13.47
CA LEU A 439 3.98 -10.89 13.65
C LEU A 439 4.52 -10.41 12.30
N LEU A 440 4.53 -11.26 11.27
CA LEU A 440 5.07 -10.93 9.94
C LEU A 440 4.39 -9.70 9.32
N ASP A 441 3.08 -9.53 9.54
CA ASP A 441 2.30 -8.40 9.05
C ASP A 441 2.42 -7.13 9.90
N GLY A 442 3.11 -7.16 11.04
CA GLY A 442 3.21 -6.02 11.97
C GLY A 442 2.01 -5.82 12.90
N ARG A 443 0.95 -6.65 12.79
CA ARG A 443 -0.26 -6.60 13.62
C ARG A 443 0.08 -6.71 15.11
N ASP A 444 0.99 -7.61 15.49
CA ASP A 444 1.41 -7.82 16.89
C ASP A 444 2.13 -6.62 17.52
N ALA A 445 2.71 -5.73 16.71
CA ALA A 445 3.33 -4.50 17.21
C ALA A 445 2.32 -3.35 17.42
N GLY A 446 1.07 -3.51 16.99
CA GLY A 446 0.02 -2.51 17.17
C GLY A 446 0.21 -1.23 16.35
N GLY A 447 0.60 -1.37 15.08
CA GLY A 447 0.71 -0.23 14.15
C GLY A 447 0.67 -0.65 12.69
N LEU A 448 1.46 0.01 11.83
CA LEU A 448 1.28 -0.06 10.38
C LEU A 448 1.49 -1.48 9.83
N LEU A 449 0.43 -2.01 9.21
CA LEU A 449 0.40 -3.33 8.59
C LEU A 449 1.29 -3.39 7.34
N SER A 450 1.78 -4.58 7.02
CA SER A 450 2.45 -4.92 5.75
C SER A 450 1.64 -4.45 4.53
N THR A 451 0.33 -4.63 4.57
CA THR A 451 -0.65 -4.20 3.55
C THR A 451 -0.86 -2.69 3.46
N ALA A 452 -0.30 -1.88 4.35
CA ALA A 452 -0.36 -0.42 4.27
C ALA A 452 0.95 0.22 3.76
N LEU A 453 2.01 -0.57 3.55
CA LEU A 453 3.25 -0.12 2.92
C LEU A 453 3.02 0.15 1.41
N ASP A 454 3.78 1.08 0.83
CA ASP A 454 3.62 1.43 -0.60
C ASP A 454 4.54 0.61 -1.50
N VAL A 455 4.00 0.13 -2.63
CA VAL A 455 4.71 -0.73 -3.59
C VAL A 455 5.90 -0.06 -4.28
N ALA A 456 6.01 1.27 -4.22
CA ALA A 456 7.13 2.02 -4.77
C ALA A 456 8.40 1.93 -3.91
N ILE A 457 8.30 1.51 -2.64
CA ILE A 457 9.46 1.34 -1.76
C ILE A 457 10.29 0.15 -2.26
N ALA A 458 11.60 0.32 -2.32
CA ALA A 458 12.54 -0.68 -2.82
C ALA A 458 12.43 -2.00 -2.02
N PRO A 459 12.33 -3.18 -2.67
CA PRO A 459 12.25 -4.46 -1.97
C PRO A 459 13.34 -4.71 -0.92
N HIS A 460 14.58 -4.25 -1.13
CA HIS A 460 15.64 -4.36 -0.12
C HIS A 460 15.40 -3.48 1.12
N ILE A 461 14.78 -2.30 0.98
CA ILE A 461 14.41 -1.43 2.12
C ILE A 461 13.27 -2.06 2.93
N LEU A 462 12.24 -2.59 2.24
CA LEU A 462 11.15 -3.33 2.87
C LEU A 462 11.69 -4.58 3.58
N GLY A 463 12.56 -5.34 2.93
CA GLY A 463 13.19 -6.53 3.49
C GLY A 463 14.04 -6.26 4.73
N LEU A 464 14.82 -5.17 4.75
CA LEU A 464 15.59 -4.76 5.94
C LEU A 464 14.70 -4.31 7.10
N SER A 465 13.60 -3.62 6.79
CA SER A 465 12.62 -3.19 7.79
C SER A 465 11.90 -4.40 8.41
N MET A 466 11.45 -5.34 7.57
CA MET A 466 10.81 -6.58 8.00
C MET A 466 11.77 -7.51 8.75
N LEU A 467 13.03 -7.61 8.30
CA LEU A 467 14.10 -8.30 9.03
C LEU A 467 14.28 -7.71 10.43
N HIS A 468 14.37 -6.39 10.56
CA HIS A 468 14.51 -5.76 11.88
C HIS A 468 13.31 -5.99 12.79
N HIS A 469 12.11 -5.90 12.24
CA HIS A 469 10.87 -6.17 12.97
C HIS A 469 10.84 -7.59 13.57
N VAL A 470 11.13 -8.61 12.76
CA VAL A 470 11.19 -10.00 13.24
C VAL A 470 12.35 -10.21 14.22
N VAL A 471 13.52 -9.61 13.97
CA VAL A 471 14.69 -9.65 14.88
C VAL A 471 14.36 -9.03 16.25
N GLN A 472 13.63 -7.91 16.29
CA GLN A 472 13.21 -7.23 17.52
C GLN A 472 12.23 -8.08 18.34
N ALA A 473 11.31 -8.78 17.68
CA ALA A 473 10.37 -9.68 18.34
C ALA A 473 11.04 -10.96 18.88
N THR A 474 11.95 -11.57 18.11
CA THR A 474 12.39 -12.96 18.32
C THR A 474 13.83 -13.14 18.83
N LEU A 475 14.75 -12.27 18.44
CA LEU A 475 16.18 -12.39 18.76
C LEU A 475 16.60 -11.50 19.93
N LEU A 476 16.12 -10.25 19.97
CA LEU A 476 16.55 -9.27 20.97
C LEU A 476 16.07 -9.57 22.39
N THR A 477 16.93 -9.27 23.37
CA THR A 477 16.59 -9.29 24.80
C THR A 477 15.69 -8.10 25.16
N ASP A 478 14.91 -8.20 26.24
CA ASP A 478 14.08 -7.07 26.72
C ASP A 478 14.91 -5.82 27.04
N ARG A 479 16.15 -5.99 27.49
CA ARG A 479 17.09 -4.88 27.72
C ARG A 479 17.47 -4.19 26.41
N ALA A 480 17.73 -4.95 25.34
CA ALA A 480 18.01 -4.41 24.02
C ALA A 480 16.77 -3.72 23.43
N ARG A 481 15.59 -4.36 23.52
CA ARG A 481 14.30 -3.77 23.10
C ARG A 481 14.03 -2.42 23.78
N ARG A 482 14.15 -2.34 25.12
CA ARG A 482 13.92 -1.09 25.86
C ARG A 482 14.86 0.05 25.44
N ARG A 483 16.11 -0.23 25.06
CA ARG A 483 17.06 0.77 24.53
C ARG A 483 16.62 1.38 23.19
N GLN A 484 15.82 0.66 22.41
CA GLN A 484 15.31 1.12 21.12
C GLN A 484 14.04 1.97 21.24
N SER A 485 13.40 2.03 22.42
CA SER A 485 12.05 2.54 22.61
C SER A 485 11.95 4.01 23.05
N THR A 486 13.08 4.70 23.23
CA THR A 486 13.12 5.94 24.03
C THR A 486 14.00 7.05 23.45
N LYS A 487 14.09 7.22 22.11
CA LYS A 487 15.01 8.20 21.50
C LYS A 487 14.50 9.07 20.35
N SER A 488 13.39 8.75 19.68
CA SER A 488 12.83 9.62 18.64
C SER A 488 11.33 9.85 18.83
N VAL A 489 10.83 10.99 18.32
CA VAL A 489 9.40 11.29 18.25
C VAL A 489 8.69 10.29 17.32
N SER A 490 9.38 9.83 16.26
CA SER A 490 8.90 8.81 15.32
C SER A 490 8.68 7.43 15.95
N ASP A 491 9.47 7.04 16.96
CA ASP A 491 9.37 5.74 17.63
C ASP A 491 8.10 5.55 18.47
N VAL A 492 7.52 6.65 18.98
CA VAL A 492 6.34 6.60 19.84
C VAL A 492 5.04 6.52 19.02
N GLN A 493 5.03 7.12 17.82
CA GLN A 493 3.81 7.47 17.08
C GLN A 493 3.42 6.47 15.99
N LEU A 494 4.35 5.66 15.47
CA LEU A 494 4.10 4.74 14.35
C LEU A 494 4.74 3.37 14.61
N ARG A 495 4.04 2.53 15.39
CA ARG A 495 4.43 1.12 15.60
C ARG A 495 4.24 0.29 14.32
N GLY A 496 4.65 -0.97 14.30
CA GLY A 496 4.58 -1.84 13.11
C GLY A 496 5.93 -1.99 12.41
N ILE A 497 5.93 -2.26 11.10
CA ILE A 497 7.16 -2.48 10.32
C ILE A 497 7.96 -1.15 10.24
N PRO A 498 9.21 -1.09 10.74
CA PRO A 498 9.88 0.17 11.09
C PRO A 498 10.56 0.89 9.90
N VAL A 499 9.87 1.03 8.76
CA VAL A 499 10.47 1.58 7.51
C VAL A 499 10.93 3.03 7.70
N THR A 500 10.11 3.88 8.33
CA THR A 500 10.47 5.29 8.58
C THR A 500 11.70 5.40 9.46
N LYS A 501 11.77 4.62 10.56
CA LYS A 501 12.96 4.54 11.44
C LYS A 501 14.21 4.07 10.69
N PHE A 502 14.06 3.10 9.79
CA PHE A 502 15.18 2.60 8.99
C PHE A 502 15.75 3.68 8.06
N CYS A 503 14.89 4.42 7.35
CA CYS A 503 15.30 5.52 6.48
C CYS A 503 15.93 6.68 7.28
N ASP A 504 15.33 7.07 8.40
CA ASP A 504 15.77 8.14 9.31
C ASP A 504 17.15 7.84 9.93
N VAL A 505 17.29 6.70 10.62
CA VAL A 505 18.55 6.30 11.24
C VAL A 505 19.68 6.20 10.21
N LEU A 506 19.42 5.81 8.96
CA LEU A 506 20.44 5.71 7.93
C LEU A 506 20.72 7.04 7.18
N GLY A 507 19.76 7.96 7.10
CA GLY A 507 19.83 9.16 6.25
C GLY A 507 19.71 8.81 4.77
N LEU A 508 18.63 8.09 4.40
CA LEU A 508 18.42 7.62 3.03
C LEU A 508 17.60 8.65 2.22
N PRO A 509 18.14 9.17 1.09
CA PRO A 509 17.37 10.05 0.20
C PRO A 509 16.22 9.28 -0.46
N VAL A 510 15.15 9.98 -0.82
CA VAL A 510 13.90 9.36 -1.31
C VAL A 510 14.14 8.55 -2.58
N ALA A 511 15.00 9.02 -3.49
CA ALA A 511 15.42 8.31 -4.70
C ALA A 511 16.09 6.96 -4.42
N THR A 512 16.70 6.76 -3.24
CA THR A 512 17.18 5.44 -2.79
C THR A 512 16.03 4.62 -2.21
N VAL A 513 15.17 5.24 -1.39
CA VAL A 513 13.99 4.57 -0.80
C VAL A 513 13.04 4.02 -1.88
N VAL A 514 12.86 4.73 -3.00
CA VAL A 514 11.98 4.32 -4.12
C VAL A 514 12.73 3.70 -5.30
N GLY A 515 14.00 3.34 -5.09
CA GLY A 515 14.84 2.72 -6.11
C GLY A 515 14.37 1.30 -6.47
N GLY A 516 14.72 0.84 -7.66
CA GLY A 516 14.66 -0.59 -7.97
C GLY A 516 15.72 -1.34 -7.16
N SER A 517 15.41 -2.56 -6.70
CA SER A 517 16.45 -3.49 -6.25
C SER A 517 17.14 -4.13 -7.47
N ASN A 518 18.38 -4.57 -7.30
CA ASN A 518 19.19 -5.26 -8.30
C ASN A 518 20.07 -6.34 -7.64
N LYS A 519 20.87 -7.06 -8.41
CA LYS A 519 21.73 -8.17 -7.92
C LYS A 519 22.70 -7.77 -6.79
N ASP A 520 23.21 -6.52 -6.81
CA ASP A 520 24.10 -5.99 -5.75
C ASP A 520 23.32 -5.58 -4.46
N SER A 521 21.99 -5.48 -4.50
CA SER A 521 21.18 -4.96 -3.38
C SER A 521 21.25 -5.81 -2.11
N VAL A 522 21.51 -7.12 -2.20
CA VAL A 522 21.70 -7.96 -0.99
C VAL A 522 22.97 -7.61 -0.23
N ALA A 523 24.05 -7.25 -0.95
CA ALA A 523 25.31 -6.82 -0.35
C ALA A 523 25.21 -5.41 0.24
N CYS A 524 24.52 -4.48 -0.45
CA CYS A 524 24.14 -3.18 0.11
C CYS A 524 23.31 -3.36 1.40
N ALA A 525 22.26 -4.19 1.34
CA ALA A 525 21.38 -4.44 2.47
C ALA A 525 22.14 -4.94 3.70
N PHE A 526 23.03 -5.92 3.53
CA PHE A 526 23.88 -6.41 4.61
C PHE A 526 24.77 -5.32 5.23
N ALA A 527 25.46 -4.54 4.40
CA ALA A 527 26.32 -3.46 4.87
C ALA A 527 25.52 -2.36 5.58
N TRP A 528 24.35 -1.99 5.06
CA TRP A 528 23.46 -0.99 5.65
C TRP A 528 22.85 -1.48 6.96
N TYR A 529 22.52 -2.76 7.08
CA TYR A 529 22.01 -3.34 8.33
C TYR A 529 23.06 -3.32 9.45
N ASN A 530 24.31 -3.64 9.13
CA ASN A 530 25.42 -3.51 10.09
C ASN A 530 25.56 -2.06 10.60
N ILE A 531 25.46 -1.06 9.71
CA ILE A 531 25.50 0.36 10.08
C ILE A 531 24.27 0.72 10.95
N PHE A 532 23.08 0.23 10.60
CA PHE A 532 21.85 0.47 11.35
C PHE A 532 21.92 -0.10 12.78
N LEU A 533 22.31 -1.37 12.95
CA LEU A 533 22.51 -1.97 14.28
C LEU A 533 23.58 -1.21 15.09
N SER A 534 24.65 -0.75 14.44
CA SER A 534 25.69 0.06 15.10
C SER A 534 25.20 1.44 15.53
N LYS A 535 24.36 2.11 14.74
CA LYS A 535 23.75 3.40 15.12
C LYS A 535 22.73 3.24 16.25
N LEU A 536 22.03 2.10 16.33
CA LEU A 536 21.15 1.75 17.45
C LEU A 536 21.91 1.26 18.70
N GLY A 537 23.19 0.91 18.59
CA GLY A 537 24.01 0.42 19.71
C GLY A 537 23.66 -1.01 20.16
N ILE A 538 23.20 -1.84 19.23
CA ILE A 538 22.74 -3.23 19.45
C ILE A 538 23.49 -4.25 18.57
N GLN A 539 24.58 -3.85 17.92
CA GLN A 539 25.37 -4.70 17.03
C GLN A 539 26.02 -5.91 17.72
N ASN A 540 26.04 -5.93 19.06
CA ASN A 540 26.51 -7.06 19.85
C ASN A 540 25.36 -7.97 20.35
N ASP A 541 24.10 -7.55 20.19
CA ASP A 541 22.89 -8.29 20.58
C ASP A 541 22.34 -9.18 19.44
N VAL A 542 22.88 -9.03 18.21
CA VAL A 542 22.49 -9.80 17.01
C VAL A 542 23.74 -10.18 16.22
N ALA A 543 23.93 -11.47 15.96
CA ALA A 543 24.98 -11.95 15.07
C ALA A 543 24.48 -11.93 13.62
N LEU A 544 25.32 -11.44 12.69
CA LEU A 544 24.98 -11.30 11.27
C LEU A 544 25.94 -12.05 10.35
N GLY A 545 25.39 -12.70 9.33
CA GLY A 545 26.12 -13.30 8.22
C GLY A 545 25.46 -13.00 6.88
N ILE A 546 26.23 -13.15 5.79
CA ILE A 546 25.73 -13.08 4.41
C ILE A 546 26.38 -14.18 3.58
N VAL A 547 25.60 -14.84 2.72
CA VAL A 547 26.10 -15.71 1.67
C VAL A 547 25.76 -15.09 0.33
N SER A 548 26.78 -14.83 -0.49
CA SER A 548 26.60 -14.37 -1.87
C SER A 548 26.61 -15.59 -2.80
N VAL A 549 25.54 -15.77 -3.56
CA VAL A 549 25.40 -16.89 -4.50
C VAL A 549 25.75 -16.36 -5.88
N THR A 550 26.90 -16.74 -6.41
CA THR A 550 27.49 -16.16 -7.63
C THR A 550 28.10 -17.24 -8.51
N ARG A 551 28.03 -17.05 -9.83
CA ARG A 551 28.73 -17.91 -10.78
C ARG A 551 30.22 -17.54 -10.85
N LYS A 552 31.08 -18.56 -10.98
CA LYS A 552 32.53 -18.39 -11.06
C LYS A 552 32.91 -17.45 -12.21
N GLY A 553 33.55 -16.33 -11.88
CA GLY A 553 33.95 -15.31 -12.86
C GLY A 553 32.80 -14.47 -13.43
N GLY A 554 31.57 -14.61 -12.92
CA GLY A 554 30.39 -13.90 -13.42
C GLY A 554 29.84 -14.39 -14.76
N ALA A 555 30.38 -15.49 -15.30
CA ALA A 555 29.89 -16.08 -16.56
C ALA A 555 28.55 -16.83 -16.35
N GLU A 556 27.65 -16.77 -17.33
CA GLU A 556 26.31 -17.39 -17.24
C GLU A 556 26.37 -18.92 -17.17
N ASP A 557 27.36 -19.53 -17.84
CA ASP A 557 27.69 -20.96 -17.79
C ASP A 557 28.63 -21.33 -16.62
N GLY A 558 29.10 -20.34 -15.86
CA GLY A 558 29.99 -20.53 -14.73
C GLY A 558 29.35 -21.35 -13.61
N ALA A 559 30.14 -22.27 -13.03
CA ALA A 559 29.72 -23.04 -11.85
C ALA A 559 29.35 -22.11 -10.68
N VAL A 560 28.25 -22.41 -10.00
CA VAL A 560 27.79 -21.69 -8.80
C VAL A 560 28.73 -22.00 -7.63
N ASN A 561 28.98 -21.03 -6.75
CA ASN A 561 29.91 -21.16 -5.62
C ASN A 561 29.35 -21.93 -4.41
N ILE A 562 28.06 -22.23 -4.38
CA ILE A 562 27.39 -23.13 -3.43
C ILE A 562 26.62 -24.20 -4.23
N SER A 563 26.33 -25.34 -3.61
CA SER A 563 25.41 -26.36 -4.16
C SER A 563 23.97 -26.13 -3.71
N ASP A 564 23.04 -26.80 -4.37
CA ASP A 564 21.65 -26.97 -3.95
C ASP A 564 21.54 -27.67 -2.59
N GLU A 565 22.35 -28.71 -2.34
CA GLU A 565 22.45 -29.38 -1.04
C GLU A 565 22.91 -28.43 0.07
N GLN A 566 23.92 -27.57 -0.18
CA GLN A 566 24.34 -26.56 0.79
C GLN A 566 23.22 -25.54 1.06
N PHE A 567 22.52 -25.11 0.01
CA PHE A 567 21.39 -24.19 0.17
C PHE A 567 20.24 -24.79 0.99
N LEU A 568 19.90 -26.07 0.76
CA LEU A 568 18.93 -26.80 1.60
C LEU A 568 19.39 -26.86 3.05
N ASN A 569 20.65 -27.23 3.29
CA ASN A 569 21.21 -27.28 4.65
C ASN A 569 21.15 -25.92 5.35
N ASP A 570 21.45 -24.82 4.65
CA ASP A 570 21.36 -23.46 5.20
C ASP A 570 19.90 -23.08 5.53
N VAL A 571 18.93 -23.36 4.65
CA VAL A 571 17.50 -23.11 4.91
C VAL A 571 17.01 -23.91 6.11
N SER A 572 17.31 -25.21 6.17
CA SER A 572 16.96 -26.09 7.29
C SER A 572 17.63 -25.62 8.60
N MET A 573 18.90 -25.20 8.55
CA MET A 573 19.61 -24.66 9.72
C MET A 573 18.99 -23.36 10.22
N ALA A 574 18.55 -22.46 9.34
CA ALA A 574 17.86 -21.23 9.72
C ALA A 574 16.57 -21.54 10.49
N VAL A 575 15.76 -22.48 9.99
CA VAL A 575 14.52 -22.94 10.65
C VAL A 575 14.83 -23.61 12.00
N LEU A 576 15.75 -24.57 12.04
CA LEU A 576 16.13 -25.31 13.26
C LEU A 576 16.67 -24.41 14.38
N THR A 577 17.40 -23.34 14.02
CA THR A 577 17.99 -22.40 14.98
C THR A 577 17.06 -21.24 15.35
N ASN A 578 15.89 -21.14 14.72
CA ASN A 578 15.00 -19.97 14.78
C ASN A 578 15.71 -18.66 14.39
N SER A 579 16.61 -18.73 13.40
CA SER A 579 17.31 -17.57 12.85
C SER A 579 16.44 -16.89 11.78
N VAL A 580 16.60 -15.57 11.60
CA VAL A 580 15.86 -14.83 10.57
C VAL A 580 16.72 -14.78 9.30
N MET A 581 16.26 -15.44 8.24
CA MET A 581 16.95 -15.51 6.95
C MET A 581 16.20 -14.66 5.91
N LEU A 582 16.77 -13.52 5.55
CA LEU A 582 16.28 -12.61 4.51
C LEU A 582 16.96 -12.97 3.19
N ILE A 583 16.18 -13.44 2.22
CA ILE A 583 16.67 -13.93 0.93
C ILE A 583 16.39 -12.92 -0.19
N SER A 584 17.34 -12.80 -1.12
CA SER A 584 17.23 -12.01 -2.35
C SER A 584 17.24 -12.94 -3.55
N PHE A 585 16.32 -12.72 -4.49
CA PHE A 585 16.10 -13.64 -5.62
C PHE A 585 15.51 -12.94 -6.86
N ASP A 586 15.61 -13.59 -8.01
CA ASP A 586 14.88 -13.29 -9.23
C ASP A 586 13.40 -13.68 -9.07
N VAL A 587 12.51 -12.69 -9.06
CA VAL A 587 11.07 -12.95 -8.87
C VAL A 587 10.42 -13.65 -10.05
N ASN A 588 10.96 -13.48 -11.27
CA ASN A 588 10.43 -14.15 -12.44
C ASN A 588 10.72 -15.64 -12.37
N VAL A 589 11.93 -16.03 -11.96
CA VAL A 589 12.32 -17.45 -11.75
C VAL A 589 11.55 -18.05 -10.58
N ALA A 590 11.44 -17.36 -9.45
CA ALA A 590 10.71 -17.87 -8.27
C ALA A 590 9.23 -18.17 -8.56
N LEU A 591 8.56 -17.30 -9.33
CA LEU A 591 7.17 -17.49 -9.76
C LEU A 591 7.01 -18.33 -11.05
N ASN A 592 8.10 -18.60 -11.78
CA ASN A 592 8.12 -19.10 -13.16
C ASN A 592 7.29 -18.28 -14.17
N VAL A 593 7.20 -16.96 -13.98
CA VAL A 593 6.41 -16.05 -14.82
C VAL A 593 7.13 -14.71 -14.95
N VAL A 594 7.19 -14.14 -16.16
CA VAL A 594 7.80 -12.82 -16.39
C VAL A 594 6.86 -11.72 -15.91
N VAL A 595 7.00 -11.37 -14.64
CA VAL A 595 6.18 -10.39 -13.92
C VAL A 595 6.87 -9.02 -13.81
N GLU A 596 8.19 -8.97 -13.94
CA GLU A 596 9.01 -7.76 -13.94
C GLU A 596 9.93 -7.77 -15.17
N THR A 597 9.83 -6.75 -16.02
CA THR A 597 10.54 -6.69 -17.32
C THR A 597 11.87 -5.93 -17.26
N LYS A 598 12.34 -5.57 -16.06
CA LYS A 598 13.66 -4.97 -15.83
C LYS A 598 14.75 -6.03 -16.00
N GLY A 599 15.94 -5.62 -16.42
CA GLY A 599 17.10 -6.51 -16.60
C GLY A 599 17.58 -7.21 -15.32
N ASP A 600 17.26 -6.65 -14.14
CA ASP A 600 17.43 -7.28 -12.83
C ASP A 600 16.09 -7.29 -12.08
N PRO A 601 15.28 -8.36 -12.18
CA PRO A 601 13.99 -8.49 -11.48
C PRO A 601 14.19 -8.91 -10.02
N CYS A 602 15.02 -8.15 -9.29
CA CYS A 602 15.39 -8.45 -7.91
C CYS A 602 14.23 -8.22 -6.94
N HIS A 603 13.93 -9.23 -6.12
CA HIS A 603 12.97 -9.16 -5.03
C HIS A 603 13.55 -9.78 -3.74
N PHE A 604 12.81 -9.64 -2.64
CA PHE A 604 13.22 -10.08 -1.30
C PHE A 604 12.08 -10.79 -0.56
N GLY A 605 12.43 -11.72 0.32
CA GLY A 605 11.48 -12.42 1.19
C GLY A 605 12.17 -12.96 2.45
N ILE A 606 11.40 -13.32 3.47
CA ILE A 606 11.91 -13.98 4.68
C ILE A 606 11.55 -15.46 4.62
N ILE A 607 12.50 -16.35 4.90
CA ILE A 607 12.22 -17.78 5.10
C ILE A 607 11.42 -17.95 6.40
N VAL A 608 10.22 -18.52 6.29
CA VAL A 608 9.34 -18.75 7.44
C VAL A 608 8.96 -20.22 7.63
N GLY A 609 9.41 -21.14 6.79
CA GLY A 609 9.24 -22.58 7.02
C GLY A 609 9.81 -23.43 5.89
N ILE A 610 9.94 -24.73 6.14
CA ILE A 610 10.32 -25.72 5.14
C ILE A 610 9.56 -27.02 5.39
N ASP A 611 9.13 -27.66 4.31
CA ASP A 611 8.72 -29.06 4.25
C ASP A 611 9.76 -29.81 3.42
N GLU A 612 10.75 -30.38 4.11
CA GLU A 612 11.84 -31.16 3.50
C GLU A 612 11.31 -32.40 2.78
N SER A 613 10.19 -32.98 3.22
CA SER A 613 9.63 -34.21 2.66
C SER A 613 9.01 -34.01 1.27
N HIS A 614 8.52 -32.80 0.99
CA HIS A 614 8.01 -32.41 -0.32
C HIS A 614 8.94 -31.44 -1.08
N GLY A 615 10.05 -31.02 -0.47
CA GLY A 615 10.99 -30.06 -1.05
C GLY A 615 10.40 -28.65 -1.24
N ILE A 616 9.54 -28.19 -0.32
CA ILE A 616 8.83 -26.91 -0.42
C ILE A 616 9.31 -25.95 0.67
N VAL A 617 9.67 -24.73 0.29
CA VAL A 617 10.05 -23.65 1.21
C VAL A 617 8.91 -22.64 1.32
N ARG A 618 8.55 -22.25 2.55
CA ARG A 618 7.56 -21.19 2.83
C ARG A 618 8.29 -19.85 3.04
N LEU A 619 7.91 -18.85 2.27
CA LEU A 619 8.44 -17.48 2.27
C LEU A 619 7.35 -16.49 2.71
N ALA A 620 7.72 -15.48 3.49
CA ALA A 620 6.91 -14.29 3.69
C ALA A 620 7.43 -13.15 2.79
N ASP A 621 6.51 -12.46 2.12
CA ASP A 621 6.85 -11.43 1.14
C ASP A 621 7.03 -10.05 1.76
N VAL A 622 7.98 -9.27 1.25
CA VAL A 622 8.24 -7.90 1.74
C VAL A 622 7.33 -6.84 1.11
N ASN A 623 6.65 -7.16 0.00
CA ASN A 623 5.78 -6.27 -0.79
C ASN A 623 4.43 -6.95 -1.07
N VAL A 624 3.74 -7.27 0.02
CA VAL A 624 2.45 -7.99 0.08
C VAL A 624 1.46 -7.53 -1.00
N LYS A 625 1.25 -6.21 -1.15
CA LYS A 625 0.31 -5.64 -2.14
C LYS A 625 0.57 -6.08 -3.58
N LYS A 626 1.82 -6.33 -3.96
CA LYS A 626 2.19 -6.69 -5.35
C LYS A 626 2.08 -8.20 -5.63
N TYR A 627 2.15 -9.04 -4.59
CA TYR A 627 2.29 -10.49 -4.77
C TYR A 627 1.30 -11.31 -3.93
N ARG A 628 1.52 -11.40 -2.61
CA ARG A 628 0.69 -12.01 -1.54
C ARG A 628 1.55 -12.12 -0.27
N LYS A 629 0.95 -12.26 0.91
CA LYS A 629 1.67 -12.35 2.20
C LYS A 629 2.65 -13.51 2.28
N VAL A 630 2.22 -14.69 1.86
CA VAL A 630 2.96 -15.95 2.00
C VAL A 630 3.01 -16.67 0.67
N TRP A 631 4.20 -17.13 0.32
CA TRP A 631 4.45 -17.99 -0.83
C TRP A 631 4.94 -19.33 -0.31
N HIS A 632 4.65 -20.41 -1.03
CA HIS A 632 5.51 -21.58 -0.99
C HIS A 632 6.13 -21.78 -2.38
N VAL A 633 7.35 -22.31 -2.40
CA VAL A 633 8.21 -22.39 -3.60
C VAL A 633 8.99 -23.70 -3.54
N PRO A 634 9.05 -24.49 -4.62
CA PRO A 634 9.93 -25.66 -4.68
C PRO A 634 11.39 -25.24 -4.46
N ILE A 635 12.11 -25.96 -3.60
CA ILE A 635 13.44 -25.54 -3.17
C ILE A 635 14.45 -25.44 -4.32
N THR A 636 14.33 -26.31 -5.33
CA THR A 636 15.12 -26.27 -6.56
C THR A 636 14.89 -24.99 -7.37
N ARG A 637 13.63 -24.52 -7.45
CA ARG A 637 13.27 -23.26 -8.11
C ARG A 637 13.76 -22.06 -7.31
N LEU A 638 13.64 -22.09 -5.98
CA LEU A 638 14.15 -21.03 -5.12
C LEU A 638 15.68 -20.94 -5.20
N TYR A 639 16.39 -22.07 -5.17
CA TYR A 639 17.84 -22.13 -5.38
C TYR A 639 18.24 -21.47 -6.71
N ASN A 640 17.58 -21.85 -7.82
CA ASN A 640 17.83 -21.25 -9.14
C ASN A 640 17.58 -19.73 -9.14
N ALA A 641 16.50 -19.27 -8.50
CA ALA A 641 16.16 -17.85 -8.39
C ALA A 641 17.19 -17.04 -7.57
N VAL A 642 17.94 -17.66 -6.68
CA VAL A 642 18.94 -17.01 -5.81
C VAL A 642 20.31 -16.90 -6.49
N ILE A 643 20.54 -17.56 -7.64
CA ILE A 643 21.80 -17.49 -8.38
C ILE A 643 22.05 -16.05 -8.88
N ASN A 644 23.24 -15.53 -8.57
CA ASN A 644 23.68 -14.13 -8.73
C ASN A 644 23.06 -13.13 -7.75
N TYR A 645 22.41 -13.61 -6.68
CA TYR A 645 21.90 -12.83 -5.55
C TYR A 645 22.55 -13.35 -4.24
N GLY A 646 21.74 -13.76 -3.25
CA GLY A 646 22.23 -14.26 -1.97
C GLY A 646 21.21 -14.09 -0.84
N TYR A 647 21.67 -14.28 0.40
CA TYR A 647 20.84 -14.16 1.60
C TYR A 647 21.63 -13.66 2.80
N ILE A 648 20.92 -12.99 3.71
CA ILE A 648 21.40 -12.46 4.99
C ILE A 648 20.80 -13.33 6.10
N ILE A 649 21.62 -13.72 7.06
CA ILE A 649 21.20 -14.45 8.26
C ILE A 649 21.40 -13.55 9.48
N ALA A 650 20.36 -13.40 10.31
CA ALA A 650 20.43 -12.83 11.64
C ALA A 650 20.13 -13.91 12.68
N ALA A 651 21.02 -14.07 13.66
CA ALA A 651 20.95 -15.11 14.69
C ALA A 651 21.28 -14.58 16.09
N LYS A 652 20.93 -15.36 17.13
CA LYS A 652 21.24 -15.02 18.54
C LYS A 652 22.72 -15.18 18.91
N SER A 653 23.50 -15.95 18.15
CA SER A 653 24.88 -16.27 18.48
C SER A 653 25.79 -16.26 17.25
N GLN A 654 27.05 -15.87 17.45
CA GLN A 654 28.04 -15.93 16.39
C GLN A 654 28.37 -17.38 16.00
N ASP A 655 28.28 -18.33 16.94
CA ASP A 655 28.48 -19.76 16.69
C ASP A 655 27.46 -20.33 15.70
N THR A 656 26.22 -19.80 15.70
CA THR A 656 25.22 -20.08 14.67
C THR A 656 25.68 -19.56 13.32
N ILE A 657 26.11 -18.29 13.24
CA ILE A 657 26.56 -17.65 11.99
C ILE A 657 27.79 -18.34 11.39
N VAL A 658 28.73 -18.83 12.21
CA VAL A 658 29.91 -19.57 11.75
C VAL A 658 29.54 -20.84 10.95
N GLN A 659 28.43 -21.52 11.30
CA GLN A 659 27.99 -22.75 10.62
C GLN A 659 27.53 -22.50 9.16
N PHE A 660 27.12 -21.28 8.82
CA PHE A 660 26.78 -20.86 7.44
C PHE A 660 28.01 -20.53 6.56
N ASN A 661 29.24 -20.72 7.07
CA ASN A 661 30.49 -20.47 6.34
C ASN A 661 30.63 -19.04 5.73
N CYS A 662 29.90 -18.06 6.27
CA CYS A 662 29.69 -16.75 5.66
C CYS A 662 30.90 -15.79 5.74
N GLN A 663 31.92 -16.09 6.54
CA GLN A 663 33.01 -15.16 6.88
C GLN A 663 33.67 -14.51 5.64
N LYS A 664 34.02 -15.33 4.64
CA LYS A 664 34.66 -14.86 3.40
C LYS A 664 33.77 -13.90 2.59
N HIS A 665 32.45 -14.08 2.65
CA HIS A 665 31.48 -13.20 2.00
C HIS A 665 31.34 -11.88 2.76
N THR A 666 31.22 -11.97 4.09
CA THR A 666 31.17 -10.82 5.00
C THR A 666 32.36 -9.89 4.82
N ASP A 667 33.59 -10.42 4.91
CA ASP A 667 34.82 -9.63 4.80
C ASP A 667 34.96 -8.96 3.42
N ASN A 668 34.57 -9.68 2.36
CA ASN A 668 34.60 -9.17 0.99
C ASN A 668 33.61 -8.01 0.78
N ILE A 669 32.40 -8.09 1.36
CA ILE A 669 31.37 -7.05 1.22
C ILE A 669 31.71 -5.82 2.06
N LEU A 670 32.09 -5.99 3.33
CA LEU A 670 32.45 -4.87 4.21
C LEU A 670 33.73 -4.15 3.76
N GLY A 671 34.65 -4.85 3.08
CA GLY A 671 35.83 -4.26 2.45
C GLY A 671 35.55 -3.40 1.22
N GLN A 672 34.39 -3.52 0.57
CA GLN A 672 34.09 -2.84 -0.69
C GLN A 672 33.33 -1.52 -0.50
N ALA A 673 33.90 -0.42 -1.02
CA ALA A 673 33.30 0.91 -0.90
C ALA A 673 31.92 1.05 -1.59
N ARG A 674 31.65 0.28 -2.66
CA ARG A 674 30.39 0.35 -3.42
C ARG A 674 29.14 -0.08 -2.64
N TYR A 675 29.31 -0.84 -1.56
CA TYR A 675 28.20 -1.32 -0.72
C TYR A 675 27.93 -0.44 0.51
N ARG A 676 28.68 0.66 0.67
CA ARG A 676 28.43 1.64 1.73
C ARG A 676 27.12 2.38 1.47
N LEU A 677 26.67 3.17 2.46
CA LEU A 677 25.55 4.09 2.24
C LEU A 677 25.86 5.03 1.07
N PRO A 678 24.86 5.46 0.28
CA PRO A 678 25.04 6.48 -0.73
C PRO A 678 25.70 7.71 -0.11
N ALA A 679 26.64 8.34 -0.83
CA ALA A 679 27.11 9.66 -0.42
C ALA A 679 25.92 10.62 -0.46
N ASN A 680 25.62 11.30 0.66
CA ASN A 680 24.55 12.30 0.68
C ASN A 680 24.88 13.36 -0.40
N PRO A 681 24.00 13.56 -1.41
CA PRO A 681 24.41 14.18 -2.68
C PRO A 681 24.52 15.71 -2.58
N GLY A 682 25.58 16.19 -1.93
CA GLY A 682 25.94 17.62 -1.81
C GLY A 682 26.23 18.36 -3.13
N PHE A 683 25.95 17.74 -4.28
CA PHE A 683 26.09 18.32 -5.62
C PHE A 683 24.75 18.63 -6.30
N SER A 684 23.63 18.11 -5.79
CA SER A 684 22.29 18.52 -6.20
C SER A 684 21.60 19.21 -5.03
N ARG A 685 21.38 20.53 -5.13
CA ARG A 685 20.69 21.34 -4.10
C ARG A 685 19.35 20.74 -3.64
N PHE A 686 18.69 19.99 -4.53
CA PHE A 686 17.36 19.47 -4.28
C PHE A 686 17.11 18.16 -5.05
N GLU A 687 16.43 17.21 -4.41
CA GLU A 687 16.16 15.87 -4.95
C GLU A 687 14.86 15.85 -5.77
N TYR A 688 14.87 15.19 -6.93
CA TYR A 688 13.67 14.96 -7.75
C TYR A 688 13.58 13.48 -8.15
N PRO A 689 12.87 12.64 -7.37
CA PRO A 689 12.72 11.22 -7.66
C PRO A 689 11.90 10.98 -8.93
N VAL A 690 12.00 9.77 -9.50
CA VAL A 690 11.39 9.40 -10.80
C VAL A 690 9.87 9.57 -10.83
N LYS A 691 9.19 9.41 -9.68
CA LYS A 691 7.76 9.70 -9.51
C LYS A 691 7.55 11.09 -8.90
N ASN A 692 6.53 11.80 -9.33
CA ASN A 692 6.21 13.17 -8.88
C ASN A 692 5.51 13.15 -7.50
N TYR A 693 6.24 13.08 -6.40
CA TYR A 693 5.64 13.12 -5.08
C TYR A 693 5.32 14.55 -4.63
N THR A 694 4.19 14.72 -3.94
CA THR A 694 3.74 15.99 -3.35
C THR A 694 4.81 16.60 -2.43
N ILE A 695 5.50 15.78 -1.64
CA ILE A 695 6.57 16.21 -0.73
C ILE A 695 7.73 16.94 -1.44
N THR A 696 8.04 16.57 -2.68
CA THR A 696 9.07 17.23 -3.50
C THR A 696 8.68 18.67 -3.82
N VAL A 697 7.40 18.93 -4.11
CA VAL A 697 6.88 20.27 -4.39
C VAL A 697 6.82 21.12 -3.11
N LEU A 698 6.41 20.53 -1.98
CA LEU A 698 6.36 21.22 -0.68
C LEU A 698 7.75 21.66 -0.21
N ALA A 699 8.74 20.76 -0.30
CA ALA A 699 10.12 21.06 0.07
C ALA A 699 10.75 22.12 -0.87
N ASP A 700 10.49 22.09 -2.17
CA ASP A 700 10.99 23.09 -3.14
C ASP A 700 10.35 24.46 -2.89
N ALA A 701 9.07 24.48 -2.51
CA ALA A 701 8.40 25.72 -2.12
C ALA A 701 9.03 26.37 -0.87
N LEU A 702 9.44 25.58 0.13
CA LEU A 702 10.08 26.10 1.35
C LEU A 702 11.54 26.54 1.15
N ASP A 703 12.34 25.82 0.36
CA ASP A 703 13.67 26.32 -0.03
C ASP A 703 13.57 27.66 -0.79
N ARG A 704 12.61 27.76 -1.73
CA ARG A 704 12.31 29.01 -2.44
C ARG A 704 11.73 30.11 -1.55
N LEU A 705 11.14 29.78 -0.39
CA LEU A 705 10.71 30.73 0.64
C LEU A 705 11.90 31.23 1.48
N GLY A 706 13.07 30.59 1.38
CA GLY A 706 14.29 30.95 2.10
C GLY A 706 14.57 30.08 3.33
N TYR A 707 13.97 28.89 3.44
CA TYR A 707 14.33 27.88 4.44
C TYR A 707 15.35 26.91 3.83
N HIS A 708 16.62 27.31 3.72
CA HIS A 708 17.62 26.61 2.90
C HIS A 708 18.09 25.25 3.42
N ASP A 709 17.85 24.94 4.70
CA ASP A 709 18.07 23.61 5.27
C ASP A 709 16.92 22.63 4.96
N CYS A 710 15.93 23.05 4.17
CA CYS A 710 14.74 22.30 3.83
C CYS A 710 14.92 21.53 2.51
N ASN A 711 14.89 20.20 2.58
CA ASN A 711 15.01 19.33 1.42
C ASN A 711 14.02 18.15 1.54
N VAL A 712 14.00 17.26 0.54
CA VAL A 712 13.03 16.14 0.50
C VAL A 712 13.28 15.14 1.63
N GLU A 713 14.55 14.86 1.97
CA GLU A 713 14.97 14.02 3.10
C GLU A 713 14.46 14.60 4.43
N SER A 714 14.69 15.89 4.69
CA SER A 714 14.24 16.56 5.91
C SER A 714 12.71 16.54 6.03
N PHE A 715 11.96 16.73 4.94
CA PHE A 715 10.50 16.63 4.94
C PHE A 715 9.99 15.24 5.30
N VAL A 716 10.63 14.18 4.78
CA VAL A 716 10.24 12.80 5.10
C VAL A 716 10.51 12.47 6.56
N HIS A 717 11.61 12.94 7.14
CA HIS A 717 11.95 12.64 8.53
C HIS A 717 11.20 13.49 9.56
N ASN A 718 10.92 14.77 9.25
CA ASN A 718 10.40 15.72 10.25
C ASN A 718 8.90 16.05 10.11
N SER A 719 8.20 15.64 9.04
CA SER A 719 6.75 15.88 8.92
C SER A 719 5.88 15.02 9.86
N GLY A 720 6.45 13.97 10.47
CA GLY A 720 5.74 13.10 11.43
C GLY A 720 4.77 12.09 10.80
N PHE A 721 4.85 11.84 9.49
CA PHE A 721 4.06 10.83 8.80
C PHE A 721 4.92 9.63 8.40
N HIS A 722 4.30 8.44 8.28
CA HIS A 722 5.01 7.27 7.77
C HIS A 722 5.43 7.50 6.31
N VAL A 723 6.66 7.13 5.95
CA VAL A 723 7.20 7.33 4.59
C VAL A 723 6.29 6.77 3.50
N SER A 724 5.64 5.62 3.72
CA SER A 724 4.68 5.04 2.78
C SER A 724 3.51 5.95 2.42
N PHE A 725 3.02 6.76 3.37
CA PHE A 725 1.94 7.71 3.11
C PHE A 725 2.42 8.91 2.30
N LEU A 726 3.65 9.39 2.56
CA LEU A 726 4.29 10.49 1.84
C LEU A 726 4.64 10.13 0.38
N LEU A 727 4.82 8.84 0.11
CA LEU A 727 5.05 8.25 -1.21
C LEU A 727 3.76 7.95 -1.99
N SER A 728 2.59 8.37 -1.49
CA SER A 728 1.34 8.28 -2.25
C SER A 728 1.44 9.04 -3.57
N GLU A 729 1.06 8.41 -4.69
CA GLU A 729 0.98 9.06 -6.01
C GLU A 729 0.04 10.29 -5.99
N HIS A 730 -1.00 10.23 -5.16
CA HIS A 730 -1.94 11.33 -4.99
C HIS A 730 -2.25 11.61 -3.52
N ILE A 731 -1.90 12.82 -3.09
CA ILE A 731 -2.26 13.39 -1.78
C ILE A 731 -3.25 14.55 -2.04
N PRO A 732 -4.45 14.54 -1.44
CA PRO A 732 -5.42 15.62 -1.58
C PRO A 732 -4.92 16.96 -1.04
N LEU A 733 -5.63 18.05 -1.40
CA LEU A 733 -5.29 19.41 -0.97
C LEU A 733 -5.13 19.52 0.57
N ALA A 734 -6.07 18.96 1.33
CA ALA A 734 -6.01 18.91 2.79
C ALA A 734 -4.75 18.20 3.30
N GLY A 735 -4.42 17.03 2.74
CA GLY A 735 -3.25 16.24 3.14
C GLY A 735 -1.93 16.94 2.82
N ALA A 736 -1.84 17.64 1.69
CA ALA A 736 -0.65 18.42 1.33
C ALA A 736 -0.45 19.63 2.26
N SER A 737 -1.55 20.31 2.61
CA SER A 737 -1.59 21.39 3.60
C SER A 737 -1.14 20.89 4.97
N ARG A 738 -1.74 19.79 5.45
CA ARG A 738 -1.37 19.08 6.68
C ARG A 738 0.13 18.75 6.76
N ILE A 739 0.71 18.17 5.71
CA ILE A 739 2.16 17.84 5.70
C ILE A 739 3.02 19.10 5.90
N ALA A 740 2.66 20.23 5.27
CA ALA A 740 3.36 21.49 5.46
C ALA A 740 3.18 22.06 6.88
N THR A 741 1.96 22.02 7.43
CA THR A 741 1.65 22.51 8.78
C THR A 741 2.38 21.72 9.86
N PHE A 742 2.38 20.38 9.79
CA PHE A 742 3.11 19.55 10.75
C PHE A 742 4.63 19.67 10.61
N TYR A 743 5.16 19.90 9.39
CA TYR A 743 6.58 20.21 9.20
C TYR A 743 6.97 21.57 9.80
N SER A 744 6.10 22.59 9.68
CA SER A 744 6.27 23.90 10.32
C SER A 744 6.46 23.74 11.83
N HIS A 745 5.51 23.06 12.48
CA HIS A 745 5.52 22.83 13.91
C HIS A 745 6.72 22.01 14.39
N ALA A 746 7.07 20.93 13.67
CA ALA A 746 8.12 20.01 14.11
C ALA A 746 9.56 20.50 13.84
N ARG A 747 9.76 21.45 12.91
CA ARG A 747 11.11 21.81 12.42
C ARG A 747 11.37 23.30 12.22
N LEU A 748 10.34 24.14 12.10
CA LEU A 748 10.43 25.58 11.86
C LEU A 748 9.83 26.42 12.99
N ASP A 749 9.59 25.83 14.16
CA ASP A 749 9.01 26.49 15.35
C ASP A 749 7.75 27.34 15.03
N ASP A 750 6.90 26.79 14.16
CA ASP A 750 5.66 27.42 13.63
C ASP A 750 5.85 28.76 12.88
N GLU A 751 7.06 29.08 12.38
CA GLU A 751 7.33 30.29 11.56
C GLU A 751 6.66 30.32 10.17
N LEU A 752 6.06 29.21 9.73
CA LEU A 752 5.38 29.09 8.45
C LEU A 752 3.87 28.97 8.64
N LYS A 753 3.14 29.89 8.02
CA LYS A 753 1.68 29.88 7.90
C LYS A 753 1.22 29.23 6.61
N VAL A 754 0.36 28.23 6.76
CA VAL A 754 -0.27 27.48 5.68
C VAL A 754 -1.75 27.87 5.59
N SER A 755 -2.16 28.50 4.49
CA SER A 755 -3.55 28.83 4.17
C SER A 755 -4.03 27.97 3.00
N THR A 756 -5.28 27.48 3.03
CA THR A 756 -5.83 26.59 1.99
C THR A 756 -7.15 27.13 1.46
N THR A 757 -7.29 27.24 0.13
CA THR A 757 -8.53 27.69 -0.52
C THR A 757 -9.10 26.58 -1.41
N TYR A 758 -10.33 26.13 -1.14
CA TYR A 758 -11.05 25.17 -1.97
C TYR A 758 -11.93 25.88 -3.00
N TYR A 759 -12.03 25.32 -4.20
CA TYR A 759 -12.76 25.91 -5.34
C TYR A 759 -14.15 25.28 -5.55
N ASP A 760 -14.83 24.95 -4.44
CA ASP A 760 -16.17 24.34 -4.45
C ASP A 760 -17.23 25.33 -4.98
N ASN A 761 -17.12 26.60 -4.59
CA ASN A 761 -18.08 27.64 -4.94
C ASN A 761 -17.51 28.60 -5.99
N ARG A 762 -17.81 28.32 -7.27
CA ARG A 762 -17.39 29.14 -8.42
C ARG A 762 -17.99 30.55 -8.46
N GLU A 763 -18.97 30.88 -7.61
CA GLU A 763 -19.51 32.24 -7.45
C GLU A 763 -18.60 33.11 -6.56
N VAL A 764 -17.91 32.50 -5.61
CA VAL A 764 -16.98 33.18 -4.68
C VAL A 764 -15.55 33.04 -5.18
N GLN A 765 -15.07 31.81 -5.33
CA GLN A 765 -13.74 31.50 -5.85
C GLN A 765 -13.73 31.56 -7.39
N THR A 766 -14.01 32.74 -7.94
CA THR A 766 -14.05 32.98 -9.40
C THR A 766 -12.65 32.92 -10.06
N LEU A 767 -12.61 32.86 -11.39
CA LEU A 767 -11.37 33.01 -12.16
C LEU A 767 -10.65 34.35 -11.87
N GLN A 768 -11.40 35.42 -11.61
CA GLN A 768 -10.83 36.71 -11.23
C GLN A 768 -10.18 36.65 -9.84
N PHE A 769 -10.83 36.00 -8.87
CA PHE A 769 -10.27 35.76 -7.54
C PHE A 769 -8.97 34.94 -7.63
N PHE A 770 -8.97 33.82 -8.36
CA PHE A 770 -7.76 33.00 -8.58
C PHE A 770 -6.62 33.77 -9.24
N THR A 771 -6.92 34.57 -10.26
CA THR A 771 -5.93 35.42 -10.93
C THR A 771 -5.36 36.48 -9.99
N GLN A 772 -6.17 37.03 -9.09
CA GLN A 772 -5.72 37.98 -8.08
C GLN A 772 -4.85 37.32 -7.00
N GLU A 773 -5.20 36.11 -6.55
CA GLU A 773 -4.40 35.32 -5.61
C GLU A 773 -3.00 35.01 -6.18
N ILE A 774 -2.93 34.58 -7.45
CA ILE A 774 -1.68 34.42 -8.21
C ILE A 774 -0.85 35.71 -8.21
N LYS A 775 -1.47 36.86 -8.54
CA LYS A 775 -0.78 38.16 -8.60
C LYS A 775 -0.24 38.58 -7.22
N LEU A 776 -1.01 38.40 -6.15
CA LEU A 776 -0.63 38.77 -4.79
C LEU A 776 0.54 37.92 -4.27
N ALA A 777 0.54 36.60 -4.52
CA ALA A 777 1.64 35.73 -4.12
C ALA A 777 2.93 36.04 -4.90
N LEU A 778 2.83 36.33 -6.20
CA LEU A 778 3.99 36.71 -7.03
C LEU A 778 4.54 38.10 -6.67
N ALA A 779 3.70 39.04 -6.24
CA ALA A 779 4.14 40.33 -5.72
C ALA A 779 4.92 40.18 -4.40
N ASN A 780 4.50 39.25 -3.54
CA ASN A 780 5.11 38.95 -2.24
C ASN A 780 6.00 37.70 -2.29
N LYS A 781 6.68 37.45 -3.41
CA LYS A 781 7.42 36.19 -3.66
C LYS A 781 8.50 35.85 -2.62
N ASP A 782 9.03 36.84 -1.90
CA ASP A 782 10.13 36.65 -0.95
C ASP A 782 9.62 36.26 0.45
N THR A 783 8.32 36.48 0.71
CA THR A 783 7.62 36.11 1.96
C THR A 783 6.50 35.10 1.75
N SER A 784 6.11 34.81 0.51
CA SER A 784 5.03 33.86 0.18
C SER A 784 5.31 33.01 -1.08
N LYS A 785 4.77 31.79 -1.14
CA LYS A 785 4.58 31.00 -2.38
C LYS A 785 3.13 30.51 -2.46
N LEU A 786 2.60 30.53 -3.68
CA LEU A 786 1.32 29.89 -4.01
C LEU A 786 1.58 28.54 -4.68
N LEU A 787 0.96 27.49 -4.15
CA LEU A 787 0.89 26.17 -4.74
C LEU A 787 -0.53 25.89 -5.22
N ILE A 788 -0.65 25.09 -6.27
CA ILE A 788 -1.90 24.74 -6.93
C ILE A 788 -2.07 23.22 -6.95
N ASN A 789 -3.18 22.72 -6.42
CA ASN A 789 -3.63 21.34 -6.60
C ASN A 789 -4.61 21.31 -7.77
N PHE A 790 -4.31 20.53 -8.81
CA PHE A 790 -5.05 20.55 -10.07
C PHE A 790 -5.19 19.15 -10.67
N GLN A 791 -6.17 18.95 -11.55
CA GLN A 791 -6.39 17.70 -12.27
C GLN A 791 -5.53 17.65 -13.55
N PRO A 792 -4.46 16.83 -13.64
CA PRO A 792 -3.55 16.86 -14.79
C PRO A 792 -4.23 16.45 -16.10
N ALA A 793 -5.21 15.55 -16.02
CA ALA A 793 -6.01 15.12 -17.16
C ALA A 793 -6.76 16.25 -17.88
N THR A 794 -7.08 17.36 -17.19
CA THR A 794 -7.70 18.54 -17.81
C THR A 794 -6.71 19.28 -18.70
N ILE A 795 -5.47 19.44 -18.25
CA ILE A 795 -4.38 20.06 -19.03
C ILE A 795 -3.96 19.13 -20.19
N GLN A 796 -3.76 17.84 -19.92
CA GLN A 796 -3.31 16.82 -20.87
C GLN A 796 -4.22 16.66 -22.10
N LYS A 797 -5.53 16.93 -21.96
CA LYS A 797 -6.48 16.94 -23.09
C LYS A 797 -6.14 18.02 -24.13
N GLN A 798 -5.49 19.12 -23.73
CA GLN A 798 -5.09 20.19 -24.64
C GLN A 798 -3.67 19.98 -25.16
N LYS A 799 -3.53 19.20 -26.24
CA LYS A 799 -2.24 18.87 -26.88
C LYS A 799 -1.38 20.08 -27.28
N GLY A 800 -1.98 21.25 -27.52
CA GLY A 800 -1.26 22.49 -27.83
C GLY A 800 -0.65 23.21 -26.61
N VAL A 801 -1.02 22.80 -25.40
CA VAL A 801 -0.53 23.35 -24.13
C VAL A 801 0.31 22.33 -23.36
N TRP A 802 -0.05 21.04 -23.46
CA TRP A 802 0.67 19.99 -22.75
C TRP A 802 2.10 19.78 -23.26
N ASN A 803 3.07 19.84 -22.35
CA ASN A 803 4.50 19.67 -22.67
C ASN A 803 4.91 18.20 -22.93
N GLY A 804 3.96 17.26 -22.97
CA GLY A 804 4.23 15.84 -23.21
C GLY A 804 4.74 15.06 -22.00
N SER A 805 4.80 15.68 -20.81
CA SER A 805 5.28 15.03 -19.60
C SER A 805 4.29 14.02 -19.00
N MET A 806 4.61 13.52 -17.81
CA MET A 806 3.69 12.83 -16.89
C MET A 806 3.82 13.52 -15.53
N GLY A 807 3.44 14.80 -15.43
CA GLY A 807 3.54 15.62 -14.21
C GLY A 807 2.59 15.18 -13.07
N GLY A 808 2.85 15.67 -11.86
CA GLY A 808 2.05 15.41 -10.65
C GLY A 808 0.79 16.28 -10.54
N THR A 809 0.08 16.17 -9.40
CA THR A 809 -1.16 16.93 -9.13
C THR A 809 -0.97 18.21 -8.32
N LEU A 810 0.28 18.54 -7.94
CA LEU A 810 0.64 19.74 -7.18
C LEU A 810 1.79 20.46 -7.91
N ALA A 811 1.74 21.79 -7.98
CA ALA A 811 2.81 22.61 -8.56
C ALA A 811 2.92 23.97 -7.87
N ILE A 812 4.08 24.62 -7.96
CA ILE A 812 4.36 25.98 -7.47
C ILE A 812 4.06 26.96 -8.60
N VAL A 813 3.36 28.07 -8.32
CA VAL A 813 3.19 29.18 -9.27
C VAL A 813 4.48 30.01 -9.31
N VAL A 814 5.08 30.16 -10.49
CA VAL A 814 6.39 30.80 -10.68
C VAL A 814 6.31 32.16 -11.37
N ARG A 815 5.40 32.31 -12.33
CA ARG A 815 5.20 33.57 -13.08
C ARG A 815 3.77 33.66 -13.60
N PHE A 816 3.27 34.88 -13.72
CA PHE A 816 2.06 35.21 -14.46
C PHE A 816 2.40 36.28 -15.49
N GLU A 817 1.89 36.14 -16.72
CA GLU A 817 2.07 37.08 -17.80
C GLU A 817 0.73 37.69 -18.20
N GLU A 818 0.52 38.93 -17.78
CA GLU A 818 -0.77 39.62 -17.90
C GLU A 818 -1.16 39.92 -19.36
N SER A 819 -0.19 40.15 -20.25
CA SER A 819 -0.45 40.40 -21.68
C SER A 819 -0.97 39.18 -22.44
N SER A 820 -0.64 37.98 -21.99
CA SER A 820 -1.03 36.72 -22.64
C SER A 820 -2.02 35.88 -21.82
N GLY A 821 -2.31 36.28 -20.57
CA GLY A 821 -3.16 35.53 -19.64
C GLY A 821 -2.56 34.18 -19.22
N ASN A 822 -1.25 33.99 -19.41
CA ASN A 822 -0.57 32.73 -19.15
C ASN A 822 0.05 32.69 -17.76
N VAL A 823 0.01 31.51 -17.15
CA VAL A 823 0.65 31.19 -15.87
C VAL A 823 1.71 30.11 -16.09
N THR A 824 2.90 30.35 -15.55
CA THR A 824 4.01 29.39 -15.52
C THR A 824 4.08 28.75 -14.14
N VAL A 825 4.13 27.44 -14.12
CA VAL A 825 4.13 26.61 -12.92
C VAL A 825 5.33 25.66 -12.93
N CYS A 826 5.72 25.17 -11.75
CA CYS A 826 6.84 24.24 -11.58
C CYS A 826 6.40 23.08 -10.69
N ASP A 827 6.47 21.85 -11.21
CA ASP A 827 6.02 20.63 -10.51
C ASP A 827 7.21 19.76 -10.05
N ALA A 828 6.94 18.53 -9.62
CA ALA A 828 7.95 17.58 -9.14
C ALA A 828 8.61 16.72 -10.26
N ASN A 829 8.53 17.10 -11.54
CA ASN A 829 9.08 16.26 -12.60
C ASN A 829 10.60 16.04 -12.45
N PHE A 830 11.01 14.77 -12.48
CA PHE A 830 12.42 14.37 -12.43
C PHE A 830 13.23 15.01 -13.57
N SER A 831 12.64 15.11 -14.77
CA SER A 831 13.24 15.80 -15.90
C SER A 831 13.07 17.31 -15.75
N ALA A 832 14.18 18.01 -15.52
CA ALA A 832 14.22 19.47 -15.41
C ALA A 832 13.63 20.20 -16.65
N TYR A 833 13.65 19.56 -17.82
CA TYR A 833 13.05 20.09 -19.05
C TYR A 833 11.51 20.15 -18.98
N TYR A 834 10.88 19.14 -18.36
CA TYR A 834 9.43 19.04 -18.25
C TYR A 834 8.86 19.68 -16.98
N ARG A 835 9.71 19.96 -16.00
CA ARG A 835 9.33 20.44 -14.66
C ARG A 835 8.65 21.80 -14.65
N THR A 836 9.07 22.70 -15.54
CA THR A 836 8.50 24.06 -15.64
C THR A 836 7.72 24.18 -16.94
N TRP A 837 6.44 24.53 -16.86
CA TRP A 837 5.56 24.63 -18.01
C TRP A 837 4.54 25.76 -17.84
N THR A 838 3.93 26.17 -18.96
CA THR A 838 3.06 27.36 -19.04
C THR A 838 1.72 26.99 -19.66
N CYS A 839 0.63 27.53 -19.12
CA CYS A 839 -0.72 27.34 -19.66
C CYS A 839 -1.59 28.60 -19.50
N PRO A 840 -2.71 28.72 -20.24
CA PRO A 840 -3.69 29.77 -20.02
C PRO A 840 -4.32 29.66 -18.61
N VAL A 841 -4.45 30.78 -17.89
CA VAL A 841 -4.97 30.78 -16.51
C VAL A 841 -6.39 30.21 -16.39
N GLY A 842 -7.23 30.39 -17.41
CA GLY A 842 -8.57 29.80 -17.47
C GLY A 842 -8.56 28.27 -17.51
N LEU A 843 -7.66 27.67 -18.28
CA LEU A 843 -7.48 26.21 -18.33
C LEU A 843 -6.98 25.66 -16.99
N LEU A 844 -6.08 26.40 -16.34
CA LEU A 844 -5.60 26.02 -15.01
C LEU A 844 -6.72 26.09 -13.97
N TYR A 845 -7.50 27.17 -13.98
CA TYR A 845 -8.67 27.34 -13.13
C TYR A 845 -9.68 26.20 -13.31
N ASP A 846 -10.00 25.81 -14.54
CA ASP A 846 -10.86 24.66 -14.81
C ASP A 846 -10.29 23.34 -14.27
N ALA A 847 -8.96 23.18 -14.22
CA ALA A 847 -8.28 22.02 -13.64
C ALA A 847 -8.25 22.05 -12.10
N VAL A 848 -8.22 23.24 -11.49
CA VAL A 848 -8.30 23.48 -10.04
C VAL A 848 -9.75 23.34 -9.54
N CYS A 849 -10.75 23.70 -10.34
CA CYS A 849 -12.16 23.55 -10.01
C CYS A 849 -12.74 22.15 -10.31
N GLN A 850 -11.89 21.12 -10.50
CA GLN A 850 -12.31 19.72 -10.59
C GLN A 850 -12.47 19.12 -9.19
N VAL A 851 -13.35 18.12 -9.06
CA VAL A 851 -13.48 17.33 -7.82
C VAL A 851 -12.34 16.32 -7.72
N ASP A 852 -11.66 16.32 -6.58
CA ASP A 852 -10.72 15.28 -6.17
C ASP A 852 -11.48 14.00 -5.79
N ARG A 853 -11.15 12.88 -6.45
CA ARG A 853 -11.80 11.58 -6.23
C ARG A 853 -11.51 10.96 -4.86
N ILE A 854 -10.46 11.38 -4.16
CA ILE A 854 -10.14 10.90 -2.81
C ILE A 854 -10.90 11.73 -1.77
N ALA A 855 -10.92 13.05 -1.92
CA ALA A 855 -11.57 13.94 -0.95
C ALA A 855 -13.08 14.15 -1.18
N GLY A 856 -13.61 13.83 -2.37
CA GLY A 856 -15.01 14.12 -2.71
C GLY A 856 -15.33 15.63 -2.76
N ARG A 857 -14.30 16.46 -2.90
CA ARG A 857 -14.33 17.92 -2.79
C ARG A 857 -13.55 18.57 -3.93
N ALA A 858 -13.80 19.83 -4.29
CA ALA A 858 -12.98 20.52 -5.29
C ALA A 858 -11.50 20.57 -4.88
N ARG A 859 -10.61 20.69 -5.87
CA ARG A 859 -9.20 21.02 -5.63
C ARG A 859 -9.07 22.52 -5.31
N GLY A 860 -7.85 23.04 -5.32
CA GLY A 860 -7.61 24.39 -4.85
C GLY A 860 -6.16 24.79 -4.69
N THR A 861 -5.91 25.78 -3.85
CA THR A 861 -4.60 26.38 -3.62
C THR A 861 -4.11 26.20 -2.19
N ILE A 862 -2.78 26.23 -2.04
CA ILE A 862 -2.10 26.36 -0.74
C ILE A 862 -1.22 27.61 -0.82
N LEU A 863 -1.47 28.59 0.03
CA LEU A 863 -0.62 29.76 0.19
C LEU A 863 0.27 29.53 1.42
N LEU A 864 1.58 29.46 1.17
CA LEU A 864 2.63 29.38 2.18
C LEU A 864 3.17 30.78 2.43
N THR A 865 3.20 31.23 3.69
CA THR A 865 3.66 32.57 4.08
C THR A 865 4.62 32.49 5.27
N LYS A 866 5.69 33.30 5.26
CA LYS A 866 6.56 33.55 6.41
C LYS A 866 5.86 34.46 7.42
N GLU A 867 5.03 33.84 8.24
CA GLU A 867 4.22 34.44 9.29
C GLU A 867 3.99 33.35 10.35
N GLN A 868 4.12 33.68 11.63
CA GLN A 868 3.96 32.71 12.70
C GLN A 868 2.52 32.14 12.71
N GLN A 869 2.37 30.82 12.81
CA GLN A 869 1.08 30.13 12.78
C GLN A 869 0.79 29.38 14.08
N THR A 870 -0.05 29.97 14.92
CA THR A 870 -0.44 29.43 16.23
C THR A 870 -1.51 28.34 16.16
N VAL A 871 -1.50 27.51 15.12
CA VAL A 871 -2.47 26.41 14.95
C VAL A 871 -2.32 25.36 16.04
N PHE A 872 -1.11 25.11 16.54
CA PHE A 872 -0.89 24.20 17.65
C PHE A 872 -1.02 24.84 19.04
N GLU A 873 -1.14 26.17 19.16
CA GLU A 873 -1.47 26.82 20.43
C GLU A 873 -2.86 26.40 20.92
N ASP A 874 -2.96 26.22 22.24
CA ASP A 874 -4.10 25.68 22.96
C ASP A 874 -4.71 24.40 22.37
N THR A 875 -3.91 23.55 21.69
CA THR A 875 -4.40 22.27 21.16
C THR A 875 -4.75 21.23 22.22
N ARG A 876 -4.61 21.54 23.53
CA ARG A 876 -4.74 20.59 24.65
C ARG A 876 -3.98 19.26 24.47
N GLY A 877 -2.99 19.23 23.55
CA GLY A 877 -2.26 18.03 23.16
C GLY A 877 -2.83 17.23 21.97
N TYR A 878 -3.98 17.60 21.38
CA TYR A 878 -4.61 16.89 20.25
C TYR A 878 -3.67 16.78 19.05
N ASP A 879 -3.02 15.63 18.94
CA ASP A 879 -2.14 15.26 17.85
C ASP A 879 -2.78 14.11 17.10
N GLN A 880 -3.40 14.42 15.95
CA GLN A 880 -4.05 13.40 15.13
C GLN A 880 -3.14 12.23 14.75
N ARG A 881 -1.80 12.37 14.80
CA ARG A 881 -0.85 11.26 14.60
C ARG A 881 -1.02 10.16 15.66
N ARG A 882 -1.46 10.50 16.87
CA ARG A 882 -1.69 9.54 17.97
C ARG A 882 -2.87 8.61 17.70
N ALA A 883 -3.86 9.04 16.91
CA ALA A 883 -5.06 8.27 16.55
C ALA A 883 -4.93 7.46 15.24
N MET A 884 -3.74 7.43 14.62
CA MET A 884 -3.53 6.89 13.28
C MET A 884 -3.02 5.44 13.29
N VAL A 885 -3.90 4.52 12.92
CA VAL A 885 -3.53 3.17 12.40
C VAL A 885 -3.93 3.01 10.92
N HIS A 886 -4.55 4.04 10.34
CA HIS A 886 -5.03 4.08 8.95
C HIS A 886 -4.25 5.10 8.10
N HIS A 887 -4.50 5.10 6.79
CA HIS A 887 -3.87 6.03 5.86
C HIS A 887 -4.42 7.47 6.05
N PRO A 888 -3.62 8.45 6.52
CA PRO A 888 -4.10 9.77 6.96
C PRO A 888 -4.70 10.62 5.84
N PHE A 889 -4.32 10.33 4.59
CA PHE A 889 -4.77 11.05 3.39
C PHE A 889 -5.87 10.29 2.62
N LYS A 890 -6.64 9.43 3.29
CA LYS A 890 -7.85 8.77 2.77
C LYS A 890 -9.05 9.10 3.66
N PRO A 891 -10.26 9.26 3.10
CA PRO A 891 -11.45 9.60 3.87
C PRO A 891 -11.85 8.47 4.82
N THR A 892 -12.26 8.81 6.04
CA THR A 892 -12.90 7.87 6.96
C THR A 892 -14.37 7.62 6.58
N ILE A 893 -14.89 6.44 6.92
CA ILE A 893 -16.33 6.12 6.88
C ILE A 893 -17.08 6.54 8.14
N SER A 894 -16.37 6.90 9.22
CA SER A 894 -16.97 7.30 10.50
C SER A 894 -16.11 8.40 11.16
N THR A 895 -16.47 9.65 10.85
CA THR A 895 -15.95 10.85 11.54
C THR A 895 -16.06 10.69 13.05
N THR A 896 -17.17 10.13 13.53
CA THR A 896 -17.46 9.93 14.94
C THR A 896 -16.50 8.96 15.62
N ALA A 897 -16.23 7.79 15.01
CA ALA A 897 -15.27 6.83 15.57
C ALA A 897 -13.84 7.40 15.57
N ALA A 898 -13.46 8.16 14.53
CA ALA A 898 -12.17 8.86 14.48
C ALA A 898 -12.04 9.92 15.60
N THR A 899 -13.09 10.70 15.84
CA THR A 899 -13.12 11.75 16.88
C THR A 899 -13.10 11.16 18.30
N ILE A 900 -13.80 10.05 18.54
CA ILE A 900 -13.73 9.32 19.83
C ILE A 900 -12.33 8.71 20.01
N ALA A 901 -11.74 8.12 18.95
CA ALA A 901 -10.39 7.56 19.00
C ALA A 901 -9.33 8.63 19.32
N LEU A 902 -9.46 9.83 18.75
CA LEU A 902 -8.62 10.98 19.07
C LEU A 902 -8.78 11.41 20.53
N ALA A 903 -10.01 11.63 21.00
CA ALA A 903 -10.28 12.02 22.38
C ALA A 903 -9.73 11.01 23.39
N ALA A 904 -9.97 9.71 23.17
CA ALA A 904 -9.44 8.65 24.01
C ALA A 904 -7.90 8.55 23.95
N SER A 905 -7.29 8.82 22.79
CA SER A 905 -5.84 8.79 22.64
C SER A 905 -5.14 9.88 23.44
N GLU A 906 -5.72 11.09 23.51
CA GLU A 906 -5.18 12.17 24.32
C GLU A 906 -5.47 11.99 25.82
N MET A 907 -6.70 11.68 26.19
CA MET A 907 -7.04 11.50 27.62
C MET A 907 -6.22 10.39 28.29
N MET A 908 -5.88 9.33 27.55
CA MET A 908 -5.11 8.20 28.06
C MET A 908 -3.60 8.23 27.73
N GLN A 909 -3.13 9.24 26.98
CA GLN A 909 -1.76 9.32 26.43
C GLN A 909 -1.30 8.01 25.73
N LYS A 910 -2.21 7.32 25.06
CA LYS A 910 -2.01 6.00 24.43
C LYS A 910 -2.79 5.92 23.14
N SER A 911 -2.13 5.58 22.04
CA SER A 911 -2.77 5.46 20.73
C SER A 911 -3.91 4.46 20.69
N TYR A 912 -5.08 4.93 20.24
CA TYR A 912 -6.22 4.12 19.82
C TYR A 912 -6.64 4.50 18.41
N SER A 913 -7.19 3.54 17.65
CA SER A 913 -7.64 3.78 16.27
C SER A 913 -9.16 3.79 16.13
N GLN A 914 -9.66 4.44 15.07
CA GLN A 914 -11.08 4.42 14.73
C GLN A 914 -11.61 2.99 14.50
N GLU A 915 -10.78 2.09 13.96
CA GLU A 915 -11.11 0.67 13.77
C GLU A 915 -11.42 0.00 15.12
N GLN A 916 -10.62 0.26 16.16
CA GLN A 916 -10.85 -0.31 17.49
C GLN A 916 -12.20 0.14 18.07
N PHE A 917 -12.57 1.41 17.88
CA PHE A 917 -13.87 1.94 18.31
C PHE A 917 -15.03 1.42 17.45
N LEU A 918 -14.84 1.32 16.14
CA LEU A 918 -15.87 0.86 15.20
C LEU A 918 -16.19 -0.63 15.37
N TYR A 919 -15.17 -1.48 15.52
CA TYR A 919 -15.33 -2.94 15.70
C TYR A 919 -15.75 -3.35 17.11
N ASN A 920 -15.67 -2.42 18.09
CA ASN A 920 -16.20 -2.61 19.44
C ASN A 920 -17.42 -1.72 19.74
N ALA A 921 -18.08 -1.17 18.72
CA ALA A 921 -19.39 -0.55 18.84
C ALA A 921 -20.46 -1.59 19.25
N LEU A 922 -21.63 -1.13 19.72
CA LEU A 922 -22.71 -2.02 20.18
C LEU A 922 -23.31 -2.83 19.03
N GLU A 923 -23.44 -2.19 17.85
CA GLU A 923 -23.78 -2.84 16.59
C GLU A 923 -22.89 -2.25 15.47
N PHE A 924 -21.93 -3.03 14.97
CA PHE A 924 -21.18 -2.65 13.77
C PHE A 924 -21.97 -3.01 12.51
N ASP A 925 -22.32 -1.99 11.72
CA ASP A 925 -23.11 -2.07 10.48
C ASP A 925 -22.69 -0.90 9.58
N LEU A 926 -22.12 -1.20 8.40
CA LEU A 926 -21.53 -0.17 7.53
C LEU A 926 -22.56 0.85 7.03
N CYS A 927 -23.78 0.41 6.75
CA CYS A 927 -24.86 1.31 6.32
C CYS A 927 -25.33 2.21 7.45
N LYS A 928 -25.53 1.67 8.66
CA LYS A 928 -25.89 2.50 9.82
C LYS A 928 -24.81 3.56 10.08
N PHE A 929 -23.53 3.23 10.00
CA PHE A 929 -22.48 4.22 10.27
C PHE A 929 -22.39 5.35 9.24
N THR A 930 -22.71 5.12 7.96
CA THR A 930 -22.72 6.19 6.94
C THR A 930 -24.06 6.91 6.79
N THR A 931 -25.16 6.36 7.32
CA THR A 931 -26.51 6.94 7.22
C THR A 931 -27.09 7.46 8.55
N ARG A 932 -26.53 7.10 9.72
CA ARG A 932 -26.98 7.60 11.04
C ARG A 932 -26.86 9.12 11.13
N SER A 933 -27.99 9.80 11.04
CA SER A 933 -28.11 11.23 11.31
C SER A 933 -28.54 11.50 12.75
N GLY A 934 -27.67 12.15 13.51
CA GLY A 934 -28.05 12.92 14.71
C GLY A 934 -28.46 12.15 15.96
N ASP A 935 -28.45 10.82 16.02
CA ASP A 935 -28.68 10.11 17.30
C ASP A 935 -27.42 10.15 18.19
N VAL A 936 -27.31 11.27 18.91
CA VAL A 936 -26.27 11.54 19.91
C VAL A 936 -26.24 10.49 21.02
N SER A 937 -27.39 9.88 21.34
CA SER A 937 -27.51 8.89 22.41
C SER A 937 -26.96 7.54 21.97
N ALA A 938 -27.24 7.12 20.74
CA ALA A 938 -26.62 5.94 20.13
C ALA A 938 -25.09 6.10 20.07
N VAL A 939 -24.58 7.26 19.65
CA VAL A 939 -23.13 7.53 19.61
C VAL A 939 -22.49 7.44 20.99
N ALA A 940 -23.09 8.04 22.03
CA ALA A 940 -22.58 7.93 23.39
C ALA A 940 -22.67 6.48 23.93
N GLY A 941 -23.70 5.73 23.53
CA GLY A 941 -23.84 4.30 23.83
C GLY A 941 -22.73 3.45 23.20
N ASP A 942 -22.47 3.63 21.90
CA ASP A 942 -21.38 2.95 21.17
C ASP A 942 -20.01 3.28 21.77
N ALA A 943 -19.75 4.56 22.10
CA ALA A 943 -18.52 4.99 22.74
C ALA A 943 -18.30 4.29 24.10
N ASN A 944 -19.34 4.26 24.96
CA ASN A 944 -19.26 3.57 26.24
C ASN A 944 -19.09 2.04 26.10
N HIS A 945 -19.72 1.42 25.10
CA HIS A 945 -19.52 -0.01 24.84
C HIS A 945 -18.07 -0.30 24.40
N ALA A 946 -17.53 0.53 23.51
CA ALA A 946 -16.14 0.42 23.07
C ALA A 946 -15.16 0.67 24.21
N PHE A 947 -15.38 1.67 25.07
CA PHE A 947 -14.56 1.91 26.27
C PHE A 947 -14.55 0.68 27.20
N GLN A 948 -15.71 0.10 27.47
CA GLN A 948 -15.84 -1.12 28.28
C GLN A 948 -15.10 -2.31 27.66
N LYS A 949 -15.24 -2.54 26.36
CA LYS A 949 -14.59 -3.64 25.61
C LYS A 949 -13.07 -3.49 25.56
N LEU A 950 -12.59 -2.28 25.33
CA LEU A 950 -11.16 -1.94 25.21
C LEU A 950 -10.48 -1.68 26.56
N GLN A 951 -11.22 -1.79 27.68
CA GLN A 951 -10.76 -1.53 29.04
C GLN A 951 -10.17 -0.11 29.21
N ILE A 952 -10.88 0.87 28.65
CA ILE A 952 -10.54 2.29 28.72
C ILE A 952 -11.37 2.93 29.84
N PRO A 953 -10.75 3.57 30.87
CA PRO A 953 -11.46 4.15 32.03
C PRO A 953 -12.09 5.51 31.71
N LEU A 954 -12.88 5.57 30.63
CA LEU A 954 -13.57 6.76 30.15
C LEU A 954 -15.08 6.52 30.06
N GLN A 955 -15.86 7.58 30.23
CA GLN A 955 -17.31 7.57 30.08
C GLN A 955 -17.78 8.71 29.16
N ALA A 956 -18.57 8.37 28.14
CA ALA A 956 -19.25 9.33 27.27
C ALA A 956 -20.65 9.66 27.81
N SER A 957 -21.05 10.92 27.74
CA SER A 957 -22.35 11.42 28.17
C SER A 957 -22.90 12.48 27.20
N VAL A 958 -24.20 12.44 26.92
CA VAL A 958 -24.86 13.45 26.05
C VAL A 958 -25.09 14.73 26.84
N VAL A 959 -24.75 15.88 26.26
CA VAL A 959 -25.01 17.19 26.87
C VAL A 959 -26.24 17.83 26.22
N PRO A 960 -27.31 18.12 26.98
CA PRO A 960 -28.50 18.78 26.44
C PRO A 960 -28.25 20.28 26.21
N CYS A 961 -28.05 20.66 24.95
CA CYS A 961 -27.84 22.05 24.52
C CYS A 961 -29.08 22.59 23.79
N GLY A 962 -30.05 23.11 24.53
CA GLY A 962 -31.28 23.70 23.99
C GLY A 962 -31.19 25.18 23.62
N THR A 963 -30.15 25.89 24.09
CA THR A 963 -29.90 27.30 23.75
C THR A 963 -28.42 27.56 23.45
N SER A 964 -28.13 28.70 22.79
CA SER A 964 -26.75 29.12 22.47
C SER A 964 -25.91 29.33 23.73
N GLU A 965 -26.51 29.80 24.83
CA GLU A 965 -25.84 29.96 26.13
C GLU A 965 -25.50 28.61 26.77
N GLN A 966 -26.41 27.63 26.68
CA GLN A 966 -26.15 26.26 27.15
C GLN A 966 -25.05 25.59 26.33
N PHE A 967 -25.04 25.78 25.02
CA PHE A 967 -23.96 25.33 24.15
C PHE A 967 -22.63 26.00 24.51
N ALA A 968 -22.60 27.33 24.63
CA ALA A 968 -21.41 28.09 25.01
C ALA A 968 -20.85 27.71 26.39
N ALA A 969 -21.70 27.24 27.32
CA ALA A 969 -21.29 26.66 28.59
C ALA A 969 -20.73 25.23 28.43
N ALA A 970 -21.33 24.38 27.59
CA ALA A 970 -20.85 23.02 27.30
C ALA A 970 -19.47 22.99 26.58
N LEU A 971 -19.14 24.05 25.84
CA LEU A 971 -17.82 24.26 25.24
C LEU A 971 -16.74 24.68 26.26
N GLY A 972 -17.14 25.25 27.40
CA GLY A 972 -16.26 25.75 28.46
C GLY A 972 -15.76 24.66 29.40
N GLY A 973 -15.35 23.50 28.86
CA GLY A 973 -14.93 22.34 29.64
C GLY A 973 -13.84 22.66 30.66
N THR A 974 -13.92 22.02 31.84
CA THR A 974 -13.05 22.23 33.00
C THR A 974 -11.56 22.27 32.63
N GLU A 975 -10.80 23.12 33.32
CA GLU A 975 -9.35 23.25 33.12
C GLU A 975 -8.65 21.88 33.29
N GLY A 976 -7.89 21.44 32.27
CA GLY A 976 -7.19 20.15 32.25
C GLY A 976 -7.72 19.13 31.23
N LEU A 977 -7.06 17.97 31.15
CA LEU A 977 -7.41 16.83 30.29
C LEU A 977 -8.55 15.95 30.85
N LEU A 978 -9.12 16.30 32.00
CA LEU A 978 -10.13 15.52 32.73
C LEU A 978 -11.46 15.37 31.99
N SER A 979 -11.76 16.27 31.04
CA SER A 979 -12.94 16.13 30.17
C SER A 979 -12.71 16.69 28.76
N VAL A 980 -13.33 16.03 27.78
CA VAL A 980 -13.26 16.38 26.35
C VAL A 980 -14.66 16.52 25.79
N THR A 981 -14.95 17.65 25.13
CA THR A 981 -16.24 17.87 24.45
C THR A 981 -16.11 17.54 22.96
N ILE A 982 -16.99 16.68 22.46
CA ILE A 982 -17.18 16.34 21.05
C ILE A 982 -18.48 17.00 20.57
N ILE A 983 -18.44 17.60 19.39
CA ILE A 983 -19.62 18.09 18.68
C ILE A 983 -19.93 17.20 17.48
N LEU A 984 -21.21 17.00 17.23
CA LEU A 984 -21.74 16.44 15.97
C LEU A 984 -22.39 17.61 15.21
N TYR A 985 -22.08 17.76 13.92
CA TYR A 985 -22.47 18.95 13.13
C TYR A 985 -22.85 18.61 11.69
N ASP A 986 -23.66 19.46 11.06
CA ASP A 986 -24.07 19.39 9.67
C ASP A 986 -22.96 19.92 8.74
N THR A 987 -22.40 19.02 7.92
CA THR A 987 -21.27 19.36 7.03
C THR A 987 -21.67 20.29 5.89
N LEU A 988 -22.93 20.28 5.45
CA LEU A 988 -23.41 21.18 4.40
C LEU A 988 -23.53 22.61 4.93
N LYS A 989 -23.96 22.78 6.19
CA LYS A 989 -24.01 24.11 6.82
C LYS A 989 -22.62 24.68 7.10
N VAL A 990 -21.70 23.90 7.68
CA VAL A 990 -20.35 24.37 8.04
C VAL A 990 -19.48 24.57 6.79
N HIS A 991 -19.36 23.56 5.93
CA HIS A 991 -18.37 23.56 4.84
C HIS A 991 -18.95 23.97 3.48
N LYS A 992 -20.27 24.14 3.37
CA LYS A 992 -21.00 24.51 2.13
C LYS A 992 -20.80 23.52 0.97
N THR A 993 -20.28 22.33 1.26
CA THR A 993 -20.09 21.24 0.31
C THR A 993 -21.33 20.35 0.28
N LYS A 994 -21.92 20.13 -0.91
CA LYS A 994 -22.85 19.03 -1.16
C LYS A 994 -22.08 17.70 -1.18
N GLY A 995 -21.64 17.24 -0.01
CA GLY A 995 -20.88 16.00 0.11
C GLY A 995 -21.75 14.80 -0.21
N GLU A 996 -21.33 13.98 -1.20
CA GLU A 996 -21.96 12.68 -1.51
C GLU A 996 -21.71 11.61 -0.43
N THR A 997 -20.97 11.94 0.64
CA THR A 997 -20.32 10.94 1.49
C THR A 997 -20.89 10.73 2.90
N LEU A 998 -21.28 11.77 3.67
CA LEU A 998 -21.68 11.56 5.09
C LEU A 998 -22.80 12.46 5.66
N GLY A 999 -23.01 13.68 5.14
CA GLY A 999 -23.98 14.65 5.69
C GLY A 999 -23.60 15.26 7.05
N ASN A 1000 -23.12 14.45 7.98
CA ASN A 1000 -22.80 14.79 9.36
C ASN A 1000 -21.30 14.59 9.64
N GLY A 1001 -20.71 15.51 10.39
CA GLY A 1001 -19.34 15.47 10.85
C GLY A 1001 -19.25 15.38 12.37
N ALA A 1002 -18.07 15.04 12.86
CA ALA A 1002 -17.77 15.03 14.28
C ALA A 1002 -16.40 15.68 14.50
N ALA A 1003 -16.28 16.53 15.51
CA ALA A 1003 -15.03 17.21 15.82
C ALA A 1003 -14.83 17.33 17.34
N VAL A 1004 -13.57 17.31 17.79
CA VAL A 1004 -13.23 17.59 19.18
C VAL A 1004 -13.15 19.11 19.37
N VAL A 1005 -13.82 19.63 20.39
CA VAL A 1005 -13.73 21.04 20.78
C VAL A 1005 -12.36 21.26 21.40
N ASN A 1006 -11.59 22.16 20.79
CA ASN A 1006 -10.23 22.43 21.21
C ASN A 1006 -10.16 23.59 22.22
N ASN A 1007 -10.55 24.78 21.77
CA ASN A 1007 -10.65 25.95 22.61
C ASN A 1007 -11.80 26.86 22.15
N ARG A 1008 -12.37 27.61 23.10
CA ARG A 1008 -13.25 28.75 22.83
C ARG A 1008 -12.39 30.01 22.92
N GLY A 1009 -11.98 30.55 21.77
CA GLY A 1009 -11.19 31.77 21.72
C GLY A 1009 -11.94 32.96 22.34
N GLU A 1010 -11.18 33.94 22.84
CA GLU A 1010 -11.71 35.12 23.57
C GLU A 1010 -12.81 35.88 22.80
N ASN A 1011 -12.78 35.82 21.47
CA ASN A 1011 -13.71 36.48 20.55
C ASN A 1011 -15.01 35.69 20.28
N GLY A 1012 -15.29 34.59 21.00
CA GLY A 1012 -16.49 33.76 20.78
C GLY A 1012 -16.42 32.87 19.54
N VAL A 1013 -15.22 32.64 19.01
CA VAL A 1013 -14.94 31.67 17.94
C VAL A 1013 -14.56 30.33 18.59
N VAL A 1014 -15.07 29.23 18.05
CA VAL A 1014 -14.75 27.87 18.49
C VAL A 1014 -13.76 27.25 17.52
N LYS A 1015 -12.61 26.83 18.04
CA LYS A 1015 -11.60 26.06 17.31
C LYS A 1015 -11.82 24.58 17.58
N VAL A 1016 -11.82 23.74 16.54
CA VAL A 1016 -12.08 22.30 16.66
C VAL A 1016 -11.07 21.48 15.88
N VAL A 1017 -10.95 20.19 16.24
CA VAL A 1017 -10.13 19.19 15.55
C VAL A 1017 -11.04 18.18 14.87
N ASP A 1018 -10.96 18.06 13.55
CA ASP A 1018 -11.96 17.34 12.75
C ASP A 1018 -11.68 15.83 12.63
N GLY A 1019 -12.74 15.01 12.72
CA GLY A 1019 -12.67 13.56 12.53
C GLY A 1019 -12.43 13.10 11.09
N ASN A 1020 -12.53 13.96 10.08
CA ASN A 1020 -12.22 13.66 8.68
C ASN A 1020 -11.24 14.68 8.05
N PRO A 1021 -9.97 14.66 8.48
CA PRO A 1021 -8.94 15.61 8.05
C PRO A 1021 -8.66 15.58 6.55
N THR A 1022 -8.92 14.44 5.87
CA THR A 1022 -8.73 14.32 4.41
C THR A 1022 -9.69 15.21 3.61
N VAL A 1023 -10.87 15.51 4.14
CA VAL A 1023 -11.92 16.27 3.43
C VAL A 1023 -12.00 17.72 3.93
N PHE A 1024 -11.91 17.92 5.25
CA PHE A 1024 -12.15 19.23 5.88
C PHE A 1024 -10.88 19.90 6.42
N GLY A 1025 -9.74 19.19 6.47
CA GLY A 1025 -8.52 19.63 7.16
C GLY A 1025 -8.54 19.28 8.66
N ASP A 1026 -7.38 19.32 9.30
CA ASP A 1026 -7.26 18.91 10.72
C ASP A 1026 -7.97 19.86 11.68
N PHE A 1027 -7.92 21.15 11.38
CA PHE A 1027 -8.43 22.23 12.22
C PHE A 1027 -9.32 23.16 11.41
N TRP A 1028 -10.43 23.59 11.99
CA TRP A 1028 -11.23 24.70 11.49
C TRP A 1028 -11.84 25.50 12.64
N GLU A 1029 -12.26 26.73 12.32
CA GLU A 1029 -12.76 27.71 13.28
C GLU A 1029 -14.09 28.29 12.78
N LEU A 1030 -15.05 28.49 13.69
CA LEU A 1030 -16.36 29.06 13.36
C LEU A 1030 -16.92 29.87 14.56
N PRO A 1031 -17.63 30.99 14.35
CA PRO A 1031 -18.33 31.69 15.42
C PRO A 1031 -19.31 30.76 16.16
N THR A 1032 -19.38 30.87 17.49
CA THR A 1032 -20.21 29.97 18.34
C THR A 1032 -21.69 29.97 17.89
N SER A 1033 -22.20 31.11 17.43
CA SER A 1033 -23.58 31.24 16.91
C SER A 1033 -23.81 30.47 15.61
N GLU A 1034 -22.89 30.58 14.65
CA GLU A 1034 -22.99 29.86 13.36
C GLU A 1034 -22.80 28.35 13.57
N LEU A 1035 -21.94 27.96 14.51
CA LEU A 1035 -21.75 26.56 14.90
C LEU A 1035 -22.99 25.97 15.59
N PHE A 1036 -23.69 26.77 16.41
CA PHE A 1036 -24.94 26.34 17.04
C PHE A 1036 -26.05 26.06 16.01
N GLU A 1037 -26.14 26.85 14.92
CA GLU A 1037 -27.09 26.61 13.82
C GLU A 1037 -26.81 25.33 13.02
N SER A 1038 -25.57 24.84 13.03
CA SER A 1038 -25.15 23.58 12.40
C SER A 1038 -25.11 22.38 13.34
N LEU A 1039 -25.36 22.58 14.63
CA LEU A 1039 -25.23 21.55 15.66
C LEU A 1039 -26.29 20.44 15.52
N LEU A 1040 -25.83 19.19 15.60
CA LEU A 1040 -26.66 17.99 15.68
C LEU A 1040 -26.64 17.39 17.09
N GLY A 1041 -25.57 17.62 17.85
CA GLY A 1041 -25.44 17.12 19.22
C GLY A 1041 -24.11 17.43 19.88
N VAL A 1042 -24.06 17.25 21.20
CA VAL A 1042 -22.85 17.43 22.02
C VAL A 1042 -22.68 16.21 22.93
N ILE A 1043 -21.45 15.72 23.00
CA ILE A 1043 -21.04 14.61 23.87
C ILE A 1043 -19.86 15.10 24.71
N THR A 1044 -19.84 14.80 26.00
CA THR A 1044 -18.66 14.98 26.85
C THR A 1044 -18.13 13.62 27.29
N ILE A 1045 -16.84 13.39 27.07
CA ILE A 1045 -16.08 12.25 27.59
C ILE A 1045 -15.36 12.70 28.87
N LYS A 1046 -15.37 11.86 29.91
CA LYS A 1046 -14.71 12.11 31.20
C LYS A 1046 -13.98 10.86 31.70
N GLY A 1047 -12.99 11.03 32.57
CA GLY A 1047 -12.42 9.93 33.36
C GLY A 1047 -13.47 9.28 34.27
N SER A 1048 -13.35 7.97 34.52
CA SER A 1048 -14.32 7.18 35.29
C SER A 1048 -13.90 6.84 36.74
N GLY A 1049 -12.82 7.43 37.25
CA GLY A 1049 -12.30 7.19 38.61
C GLY A 1049 -12.14 8.47 39.42
N ASP A 1050 -11.99 8.33 40.74
CA ASP A 1050 -11.60 9.43 41.62
C ASP A 1050 -10.19 9.95 41.25
N ASP A 1051 -9.94 11.25 41.44
CA ASP A 1051 -8.83 11.99 40.79
C ASP A 1051 -7.41 11.46 41.08
N GLU A 1052 -7.21 10.61 42.09
CA GLU A 1052 -5.88 10.09 42.50
C GLU A 1052 -5.30 9.00 41.57
N GLU A 1053 -6.11 8.26 40.79
CA GLU A 1053 -5.60 7.21 39.87
C GLU A 1053 -5.21 7.72 38.47
N MET A 1054 -5.58 8.95 38.10
CA MET A 1054 -5.20 9.54 36.79
C MET A 1054 -3.86 10.28 36.79
N GLU A 1055 -3.27 10.58 37.95
CA GLU A 1055 -1.94 11.21 38.05
C GLU A 1055 -0.76 10.23 38.10
N SER A 1056 -1.00 8.90 38.15
CA SER A 1056 0.03 7.85 38.30
C SER A 1056 0.39 7.11 37.01
#